data_AF-A0A6B2MM89-F1
#
_entry.id   AF-A0A6B2MM89-F1
#
_cell.length_a   1.000
_cell.length_b   1.000
_cell.length_c   1.000
_cell.angle_alpha   90.00
_cell.angle_beta   90.00
_cell.angle_gamma   90.00
#
_symmetry.space_group_name_H-M   'P 1'
#
loop_
_entity.id
_entity.type
_entity.pdbx_description
1 polymer ?
#
loop_
_entity_poly.entity_id
_entity_poly.type
_entity_poly.pdbx_seq_one_letter_code
_entity_poly.pdbx_strand_id
1 'polypeptide(L)'
;MIRRGACLVARLYVDTGSGFSDLESFVIPAARSGNIKQIIKIPRNTRRLHLSPMRGEGAIRLDFIRITKISNIERVARMAEWVIGDIIKFRDTGRAKKYNITWRRLLTDLSGAYADCAKLRFHSVPLDYGSYVEKFDVLRQSDIISIRRHIDSFKKRPLISILIQVRRASLEYIESTIRSILTQIYESWELCIAVDGVDVSEVAGFLKSIAEKDARVKIVFMNSGGYASVAANAALDLATGEFSTILGQNDVLSSHALYLIALKVNEVDNFNIIYSDDDEIDECGIRGNVRFKSSWNPDLFFSCDMISRSAAYRTSLLRKIGGFRIEYEGGQDIDLALRCVKNSKPSQICHIPRVLFHLRQFGESGVTGASAEGDVCSAKERALSDFFKGQSGVKVSRGEFAGTYRVRYPIPAPTPKVTIIIPTRDGGPLLKKCIFSVFDGTVYENLEVVVVDNQSKDQETVDFLKSLSLRENITVLKYDFPFNYSSINNFAERHASGDVLCFLNDDVEAVEPDWLKEMVSHALRPDIGAVGAKLLYADGFVQHAGVVMGIGGFASHAHRLYPSAHPGYAGRAALVQNFSAVTGACLVMRREVFREVGGFDEENLPVAFNDVDLCLRVREAGYRVVWTPYAVLHHLESYSRGDDQMSAEKRARFNREKRFMLSRWKTDQLDDPYYNQNLTLDREDFTIADFPRMYAPWSASAA
;
A
#
# COMPACT_ATOMS: atom_id res chain seq x y z
N MET A 1 15.86 23.04 7.22
CA MET A 1 15.60 22.04 6.17
C MET A 1 14.76 20.92 6.78
N ILE A 2 13.44 20.97 6.66
CA ILE A 2 12.54 19.83 6.92
C ILE A 2 11.33 20.06 6.03
N ARG A 3 11.01 19.11 5.14
CA ARG A 3 9.71 19.05 4.48
C ARG A 3 9.40 17.64 4.05
N ARG A 4 8.37 16.99 4.61
CA ARG A 4 7.65 15.90 3.95
C ARG A 4 6.17 15.94 4.34
N GLY A 5 5.32 15.74 3.34
CA GLY A 5 3.90 16.10 3.30
C GLY A 5 3.60 16.87 2.00
N ALA A 6 2.55 16.51 1.26
CA ALA A 6 2.21 17.11 -0.04
C ALA A 6 1.96 18.63 0.03
N CYS A 7 1.59 19.15 1.21
CA CYS A 7 1.36 20.57 1.47
C CYS A 7 2.64 21.40 1.61
N LEU A 8 3.83 20.77 1.64
CA LEU A 8 5.12 21.44 1.79
C LEU A 8 5.85 21.59 0.44
N VAL A 9 5.14 21.58 -0.70
CA VAL A 9 5.73 21.82 -2.01
C VAL A 9 5.94 23.33 -2.20
N ALA A 10 7.20 23.76 -2.37
CA ALA A 10 7.50 25.14 -2.75
C ALA A 10 7.16 25.36 -4.22
N ARG A 11 6.50 26.47 -4.54
CA ARG A 11 6.17 26.89 -5.90
C ARG A 11 6.58 28.32 -6.16
N LEU A 12 7.06 28.57 -7.36
CA LEU A 12 7.27 29.90 -7.91
C LEU A 12 6.18 30.16 -8.95
N TYR A 13 5.19 30.95 -8.61
CA TYR A 13 4.11 31.39 -9.50
C TYR A 13 4.59 32.52 -10.40
N VAL A 14 4.08 32.51 -11.62
CA VAL A 14 4.26 33.54 -12.63
C VAL A 14 2.92 34.20 -12.87
N ASP A 15 2.90 35.53 -12.92
CA ASP A 15 1.73 36.29 -13.38
C ASP A 15 2.08 36.98 -14.69
N THR A 16 1.35 36.61 -15.75
CA THR A 16 1.48 37.16 -17.09
C THR A 16 0.46 38.25 -17.41
N GLY A 17 -0.37 38.63 -16.43
CA GLY A 17 -1.42 39.66 -16.52
C GLY A 17 -2.82 39.16 -16.15
N SER A 18 -3.00 37.86 -15.94
CA SER A 18 -4.26 37.20 -15.53
C SER A 18 -4.34 36.84 -14.05
N GLY A 19 -3.31 37.19 -13.25
CA GLY A 19 -3.18 36.76 -11.86
C GLY A 19 -2.35 35.49 -11.71
N PHE A 20 -2.11 35.07 -10.46
CA PHE A 20 -1.37 33.84 -10.17
C PHE A 20 -2.28 32.62 -10.38
N SER A 21 -1.82 31.64 -11.15
CA SER A 21 -2.52 30.37 -11.33
C SER A 21 -1.58 29.18 -11.13
N ASP A 22 -2.15 28.03 -10.78
CA ASP A 22 -1.39 26.78 -10.66
C ASP A 22 -0.79 26.32 -11.99
N LEU A 23 -1.45 26.65 -13.10
CA LEU A 23 -1.01 26.35 -14.47
C LEU A 23 0.26 27.13 -14.85
N GLU A 24 0.40 28.36 -14.35
CA GLU A 24 1.59 29.20 -14.57
C GLU A 24 2.51 29.20 -13.33
N SER A 25 2.87 28.02 -12.83
CA SER A 25 3.76 27.87 -11.67
C SER A 25 4.88 26.85 -11.87
N PHE A 26 6.05 27.10 -11.26
CA PHE A 26 7.17 26.17 -11.21
C PHE A 26 7.28 25.53 -9.84
N VAL A 27 7.29 24.21 -9.77
CA VAL A 27 7.59 23.50 -8.53
C VAL A 27 9.09 23.52 -8.26
N ILE A 28 9.45 23.91 -7.04
CA ILE A 28 10.83 23.90 -6.55
C ILE A 28 11.05 22.57 -5.82
N PRO A 29 11.91 21.67 -6.35
CA PRO A 29 12.18 20.38 -5.74
C PRO A 29 12.97 20.57 -4.43
N ALA A 30 13.05 19.54 -3.59
CA ALA A 30 13.82 19.60 -2.34
C ALA A 30 15.03 18.66 -2.41
N ALA A 31 16.23 19.17 -2.15
CA ALA A 31 17.45 18.37 -2.12
C ALA A 31 17.85 18.01 -0.68
N ARG A 32 18.40 16.80 -0.45
CA ARG A 32 18.94 16.39 0.86
C ARG A 32 20.03 17.32 1.41
N SER A 33 20.73 18.04 0.53
CA SER A 33 21.77 19.01 0.91
C SER A 33 21.24 20.43 1.12
N GLY A 34 19.94 20.67 1.00
CA GLY A 34 19.30 21.99 1.13
C GLY A 34 19.55 22.96 -0.03
N ASN A 35 20.47 22.64 -0.95
CA ASN A 35 20.82 23.48 -2.08
C ASN A 35 20.15 22.98 -3.36
N ILE A 36 19.36 23.85 -4.00
CA ILE A 36 18.67 23.56 -5.25
C ILE A 36 19.18 24.52 -6.33
N LYS A 37 19.64 23.96 -7.45
CA LYS A 37 19.95 24.72 -8.66
C LYS A 37 19.04 24.24 -9.79
N GLN A 38 18.24 25.15 -10.33
CA GLN A 38 17.27 24.85 -11.37
C GLN A 38 17.28 25.92 -12.45
N ILE A 39 17.11 25.48 -13.69
CA ILE A 39 16.89 26.33 -14.85
C ILE A 39 15.38 26.33 -15.11
N ILE A 40 14.78 27.51 -15.12
CA ILE A 40 13.37 27.72 -15.44
C ILE A 40 13.25 28.70 -16.62
N LYS A 41 12.24 28.50 -17.47
CA LYS A 41 11.94 29.41 -18.58
C LYS A 41 10.79 30.31 -18.16
N ILE A 42 11.10 31.55 -17.80
CA ILE A 42 10.09 32.55 -17.45
C ILE A 42 9.45 33.13 -18.73
N PRO A 43 8.11 33.14 -18.86
CA PRO A 43 7.42 33.74 -20.01
C PRO A 43 7.80 35.21 -20.24
N ARG A 44 7.86 35.64 -21.51
CA ARG A 44 8.30 37.01 -21.86
C ARG A 44 7.37 38.12 -21.33
N ASN A 45 6.09 37.80 -21.15
CA ASN A 45 5.04 38.66 -20.64
C ASN A 45 4.91 38.62 -19.10
N THR A 46 5.86 38.02 -18.39
CA THR A 46 5.83 37.96 -16.92
C THR A 46 5.93 39.36 -16.32
N ARG A 47 4.93 39.72 -15.50
CA ARG A 47 4.87 40.97 -14.75
C ARG A 47 5.28 40.79 -13.30
N ARG A 48 4.89 39.67 -12.68
CA ARG A 48 5.20 39.36 -11.27
C ARG A 48 5.61 37.90 -11.09
N LEU A 49 6.45 37.68 -10.08
CA LEU A 49 6.80 36.36 -9.57
C LEU A 49 6.38 36.28 -8.11
N HIS A 50 5.77 35.17 -7.71
CA HIS A 50 5.40 34.93 -6.31
C HIS A 50 5.95 33.58 -5.87
N LEU A 51 6.87 33.59 -4.92
CA LEU A 51 7.31 32.38 -4.27
C LEU A 51 6.34 32.04 -3.15
N SER A 52 5.60 30.96 -3.31
CA SER A 52 4.92 30.29 -2.22
C SER A 52 5.83 29.21 -1.69
N PRO A 53 6.49 29.44 -0.55
CA PRO A 53 7.36 28.44 0.01
C PRO A 53 6.55 27.23 0.44
N MET A 54 5.30 27.32 0.90
CA MET A 54 4.48 26.14 1.25
C MET A 54 2.99 26.42 1.03
N ARG A 55 2.16 25.37 0.94
CA ARG A 55 0.70 25.44 0.81
C ARG A 55 -0.06 25.19 2.11
N GLY A 56 0.61 24.70 3.16
CA GLY A 56 0.04 24.51 4.49
C GLY A 56 0.66 25.44 5.54
N GLU A 57 0.25 25.28 6.79
CA GLU A 57 0.90 25.95 7.92
C GLU A 57 2.27 25.34 8.22
N GLY A 58 3.25 26.17 8.58
CA GLY A 58 4.58 25.71 8.95
C GLY A 58 5.63 26.82 8.99
N ALA A 59 6.83 26.48 9.49
CA ALA A 59 7.95 27.40 9.56
C ALA A 59 8.90 27.24 8.37
N ILE A 60 9.34 28.36 7.78
CA ILE A 60 10.36 28.39 6.74
C ILE A 60 11.54 29.21 7.22
N ARG A 61 12.73 28.65 7.00
CA ARG A 61 13.97 29.42 6.97
C ARG A 61 14.50 29.40 5.55
N LEU A 62 14.62 30.59 4.97
CA LEU A 62 15.14 30.81 3.64
C LEU A 62 16.38 31.68 3.77
N ASP A 63 17.57 31.08 3.69
CA ASP A 63 18.82 31.81 3.91
C ASP A 63 19.13 32.76 2.73
N PHE A 64 18.89 32.33 1.49
CA PHE A 64 18.99 33.20 0.31
C PHE A 64 18.24 32.63 -0.91
N ILE A 65 17.81 33.52 -1.81
CA ILE A 65 17.35 33.18 -3.17
C ILE A 65 18.06 34.07 -4.16
N ARG A 66 18.55 33.47 -5.26
CA ARG A 66 19.16 34.20 -6.37
C ARG A 66 18.55 33.75 -7.68
N ILE A 67 17.91 34.69 -8.38
CA ILE A 67 17.42 34.51 -9.75
C ILE A 67 18.36 35.28 -10.67
N THR A 68 18.96 34.59 -11.64
CA THR A 68 19.90 35.20 -12.59
C THR A 68 19.47 34.87 -14.00
N LYS A 69 19.35 35.90 -14.84
CA LYS A 69 19.11 35.72 -16.27
C LYS A 69 20.38 35.13 -16.90
N ILE A 70 20.24 33.98 -17.53
CA ILE A 70 21.33 33.29 -18.23
C ILE A 70 21.12 33.36 -19.74
N SER A 71 22.21 33.28 -20.50
CA SER A 71 22.14 33.20 -21.96
C SER A 71 21.69 31.81 -22.44
N ASN A 72 21.29 31.69 -23.71
CA ASN A 72 20.97 30.39 -24.30
C ASN A 72 22.17 29.43 -24.32
N ILE A 73 23.38 29.95 -24.51
CA ILE A 73 24.62 29.17 -24.53
C ILE A 73 24.91 28.64 -23.13
N GLU A 74 24.83 29.51 -22.13
CA GLU A 74 25.02 29.16 -20.73
C GLU A 74 23.98 28.15 -20.23
N ARG A 75 22.72 28.30 -20.68
CA ARG A 75 21.65 27.32 -20.41
C ARG A 75 22.05 25.92 -20.88
N VAL A 76 22.51 25.79 -22.12
CA VAL A 76 22.92 24.51 -22.72
C VAL A 76 24.12 23.93 -21.96
N ALA A 77 25.14 24.74 -21.68
CA ALA A 77 26.33 24.32 -20.95
C ALA A 77 25.99 23.78 -19.55
N ARG A 78 25.19 24.51 -18.76
CA ARG A 78 24.77 24.09 -17.41
C ARG A 78 23.90 22.83 -17.43
N MET A 79 23.01 22.68 -18.42
CA MET A 79 22.22 21.45 -18.59
C MET A 79 23.12 20.25 -18.88
N ALA A 80 24.09 20.41 -19.79
CA ALA A 80 25.01 19.34 -20.16
C ALA A 80 25.92 18.94 -18.98
N GLU A 81 26.49 19.91 -18.26
CA GLU A 81 27.30 19.67 -17.07
C GLU A 81 26.57 18.80 -16.03
N TRP A 82 25.30 19.11 -15.77
CA TRP A 82 24.50 18.37 -14.79
C TRP A 82 24.12 16.98 -15.27
N VAL A 83 23.72 16.82 -16.54
CA VAL A 83 23.42 15.49 -17.10
C VAL A 83 24.68 14.63 -17.11
N ILE A 84 25.84 15.18 -17.45
CA ILE A 84 27.14 14.49 -17.39
C ILE A 84 27.46 14.06 -15.95
N GLY A 85 27.29 14.96 -14.98
CA GLY A 85 27.49 14.66 -13.57
C GLY A 85 26.60 13.51 -13.08
N ASP A 86 25.33 13.48 -13.49
CA ASP A 86 24.41 12.39 -13.16
C ASP A 86 24.74 11.09 -13.91
N ILE A 87 25.14 11.14 -15.19
CA ILE A 87 25.62 9.97 -15.94
C ILE A 87 26.80 9.32 -15.20
N ILE A 88 27.76 10.11 -14.73
CA ILE A 88 28.93 9.62 -14.00
C ILE A 88 28.52 9.07 -12.64
N LYS A 89 27.70 9.82 -11.89
CA LYS A 89 27.26 9.47 -10.53
C LYS A 89 26.42 8.20 -10.48
N PHE A 90 25.57 7.98 -11.48
CA PHE A 90 24.64 6.87 -11.55
C PHE A 90 25.08 5.75 -12.51
N ARG A 91 26.30 5.84 -13.07
CA ARG A 91 26.84 4.90 -14.08
C ARG A 91 26.69 3.43 -13.69
N ASP A 92 26.96 3.14 -12.42
CA ASP A 92 27.00 1.78 -11.89
C ASP A 92 25.70 1.44 -11.12
N THR A 93 24.62 2.21 -11.33
CA THR A 93 23.31 2.01 -10.69
C THR A 93 22.23 1.71 -11.74
N GLY A 94 21.25 0.87 -11.40
CA GLY A 94 20.09 0.62 -12.26
C GLY A 94 19.26 1.88 -12.60
N ARG A 95 19.48 2.99 -11.89
CA ARG A 95 18.78 4.26 -12.09
C ARG A 95 19.14 4.96 -13.40
N ALA A 96 20.40 4.93 -13.83
CA ALA A 96 20.80 5.55 -15.11
C ALA A 96 20.09 4.86 -16.30
N LYS A 97 19.98 3.53 -16.24
CA LYS A 97 19.22 2.74 -17.21
C LYS A 97 17.71 2.99 -17.11
N LYS A 98 17.15 3.04 -15.90
CA LYS A 98 15.72 3.30 -15.62
C LYS A 98 15.22 4.62 -16.24
N TYR A 99 16.00 5.70 -16.11
CA TYR A 99 15.62 7.02 -16.66
C TYR A 99 16.20 7.30 -18.05
N ASN A 100 16.78 6.29 -18.71
CA ASN A 100 17.42 6.40 -20.02
C ASN A 100 18.42 7.57 -20.09
N ILE A 101 19.22 7.74 -19.03
CA ILE A 101 20.25 8.78 -18.92
C ILE A 101 21.54 8.20 -19.50
N THR A 102 21.77 8.48 -20.79
CA THR A 102 22.90 7.93 -21.56
C THR A 102 23.65 9.05 -22.28
N TRP A 103 24.93 8.79 -22.61
CA TRP A 103 25.73 9.68 -23.46
C TRP A 103 25.07 9.96 -24.81
N ARG A 104 24.37 8.97 -25.39
CA ARG A 104 23.61 9.15 -26.64
C ARG A 104 22.49 10.16 -26.45
N ARG A 105 21.71 10.04 -25.38
CA ARG A 105 20.57 10.94 -25.12
C ARG A 105 21.00 12.36 -24.77
N LEU A 106 22.13 12.52 -24.09
CA LEU A 106 22.77 13.82 -23.88
C LEU A 106 22.99 14.56 -25.22
N LEU A 107 23.42 13.84 -26.26
CA LEU A 107 23.70 14.40 -27.59
C LEU A 107 22.45 14.58 -28.46
N THR A 108 21.46 13.69 -28.36
CA THR A 108 20.26 13.73 -29.22
C THR A 108 19.08 14.51 -28.64
N ASP A 109 18.93 14.54 -27.31
CA ASP A 109 17.83 15.19 -26.59
C ASP A 109 18.29 15.67 -25.21
N LEU A 110 19.13 16.71 -25.20
CA LEU A 110 19.64 17.31 -23.97
C LEU A 110 18.52 17.82 -23.04
N SER A 111 17.42 18.31 -23.62
CA SER A 111 16.31 18.87 -22.84
C SER A 111 15.53 17.78 -22.11
N GLY A 112 15.20 16.67 -22.79
CA GLY A 112 14.57 15.52 -22.16
C GLY A 112 15.50 14.78 -21.20
N ALA A 113 16.79 14.65 -21.53
CA ALA A 113 17.79 14.08 -20.61
C ALA A 113 17.91 14.90 -19.32
N TYR A 114 17.95 16.23 -19.43
CA TYR A 114 17.98 17.12 -18.27
C TYR A 114 16.69 17.04 -17.44
N ALA A 115 15.51 16.98 -18.08
CA ALA A 115 14.24 16.81 -17.38
C ALA A 115 14.15 15.47 -16.63
N ASP A 116 14.68 14.40 -17.20
CA ASP A 116 14.73 13.08 -16.53
C ASP A 116 15.79 13.01 -15.44
N CYS A 117 16.94 13.67 -15.61
CA CYS A 117 17.90 13.89 -14.52
C CYS A 117 17.27 14.67 -13.36
N ALA A 118 16.38 15.62 -13.63
CA ALA A 118 15.65 16.32 -12.58
C ALA A 118 14.71 15.39 -11.77
N LYS A 119 14.25 14.28 -12.36
CA LYS A 119 13.46 13.24 -11.65
C LYS A 119 14.31 12.37 -10.71
N LEU A 120 15.63 12.31 -10.93
CA LEU A 120 16.57 11.71 -9.97
C LEU A 120 16.80 12.57 -8.72
N ARG A 121 16.36 13.83 -8.74
CA ARG A 121 16.42 14.74 -7.59
C ARG A 121 15.23 14.46 -6.68
N PHE A 122 15.46 14.52 -5.37
CA PHE A 122 14.39 14.36 -4.39
C PHE A 122 13.25 15.37 -4.68
N HIS A 123 12.00 14.90 -4.70
CA HIS A 123 10.79 15.71 -4.90
C HIS A 123 10.58 16.37 -6.29
N SER A 124 10.79 15.65 -7.42
CA SER A 124 10.04 15.93 -8.67
C SER A 124 8.52 15.88 -8.45
N VAL A 125 7.74 16.62 -9.24
CA VAL A 125 6.26 16.51 -9.20
C VAL A 125 5.90 15.06 -9.54
N PRO A 126 5.13 14.38 -8.68
CA PRO A 126 4.62 13.05 -9.01
C PRO A 126 3.90 13.05 -10.35
N LEU A 127 3.95 11.93 -11.06
CA LEU A 127 3.09 11.72 -12.21
C LEU A 127 1.63 11.84 -11.75
N ASP A 128 0.88 12.78 -12.32
CA ASP A 128 -0.56 12.88 -12.06
C ASP A 128 -1.30 11.74 -12.76
N TYR A 129 -2.53 11.47 -12.31
CA TYR A 129 -3.27 10.32 -12.80
C TYR A 129 -3.69 10.43 -14.28
N GLY A 130 -4.04 11.63 -14.75
CA GLY A 130 -4.35 11.85 -16.17
C GLY A 130 -3.14 11.51 -17.05
N SER A 131 -1.96 12.02 -16.70
CA SER A 131 -0.70 11.67 -17.37
C SER A 131 -0.37 10.17 -17.30
N TYR A 132 -0.74 9.48 -16.20
CA TYR A 132 -0.58 8.03 -16.10
C TYR A 132 -1.47 7.31 -17.12
N VAL A 133 -2.76 7.67 -17.19
CA VAL A 133 -3.73 7.08 -18.11
C VAL A 133 -3.25 7.25 -19.56
N GLU A 134 -2.92 8.47 -19.96
CA GLU A 134 -2.45 8.78 -21.33
C GLU A 134 -1.21 7.98 -21.75
N LYS A 135 -0.28 7.75 -20.82
CA LYS A 135 1.01 7.11 -21.12
C LYS A 135 0.96 5.59 -21.05
N PHE A 136 0.20 5.04 -20.10
CA PHE A 136 0.32 3.64 -19.70
C PHE A 136 -0.96 2.82 -19.84
N ASP A 137 -2.14 3.46 -19.87
CA ASP A 137 -3.42 2.76 -19.85
C ASP A 137 -4.26 2.95 -21.13
N VAL A 138 -3.92 3.93 -21.97
CA VAL A 138 -4.50 4.08 -23.31
C VAL A 138 -3.84 3.13 -24.30
N LEU A 139 -4.61 2.17 -24.82
CA LEU A 139 -4.16 1.22 -25.84
C LEU A 139 -3.97 1.87 -27.21
N ARG A 140 -2.85 1.57 -27.87
CA ARG A 140 -2.62 1.91 -29.28
C ARG A 140 -3.16 0.81 -30.18
N GLN A 141 -3.35 1.11 -31.47
CA GLN A 141 -3.77 0.10 -32.45
C GLN A 141 -2.80 -1.09 -32.53
N SER A 142 -1.50 -0.85 -32.38
CA SER A 142 -0.49 -1.91 -32.29
C SER A 142 -0.67 -2.83 -31.08
N ASP A 143 -1.13 -2.28 -29.94
CA ASP A 143 -1.40 -3.05 -28.73
C ASP A 143 -2.60 -3.95 -28.95
N ILE A 144 -3.69 -3.42 -29.52
CA ILE A 144 -4.91 -4.19 -29.84
C ILE A 144 -4.60 -5.36 -30.76
N ILE A 145 -3.80 -5.13 -31.82
CA ILE A 145 -3.37 -6.21 -32.74
C ILE A 145 -2.55 -7.27 -31.99
N SER A 146 -1.67 -6.86 -31.08
CA SER A 146 -0.82 -7.78 -30.31
C SER A 146 -1.64 -8.58 -29.30
N ILE A 147 -2.61 -7.95 -28.64
CA ILE A 147 -3.56 -8.61 -27.74
C ILE A 147 -4.36 -9.68 -28.51
N ARG A 148 -4.88 -9.37 -29.70
CA ARG A 148 -5.61 -10.34 -30.54
C ARG A 148 -4.76 -11.55 -30.88
N ARG A 149 -3.51 -11.34 -31.34
CA ARG A 149 -2.57 -12.45 -31.59
C ARG A 149 -2.29 -13.28 -30.34
N HIS A 150 -2.21 -12.63 -29.17
CA HIS A 150 -1.99 -13.34 -27.91
C HIS A 150 -3.21 -14.20 -27.53
N ILE A 151 -4.42 -13.68 -27.70
CA ILE A 151 -5.68 -14.43 -27.53
C ILE A 151 -5.72 -15.66 -28.45
N ASP A 152 -5.20 -15.55 -29.68
CA ASP A 152 -5.11 -16.69 -30.60
C ASP A 152 -4.21 -17.82 -30.10
N SER A 153 -3.22 -17.51 -29.26
CA SER A 153 -2.35 -18.50 -28.63
C SER A 153 -2.89 -19.11 -27.34
N PHE A 154 -4.03 -18.63 -26.82
CA PHE A 154 -4.58 -19.14 -25.56
C PHE A 154 -5.00 -20.60 -25.69
N LYS A 155 -4.55 -21.43 -24.74
CA LYS A 155 -4.95 -22.85 -24.62
C LYS A 155 -6.40 -22.99 -24.19
N LYS A 156 -6.85 -22.08 -23.33
CA LYS A 156 -8.22 -22.01 -22.83
C LYS A 156 -8.84 -20.67 -23.16
N ARG A 157 -10.10 -20.69 -23.59
CA ARG A 157 -10.90 -19.48 -23.78
C ARG A 157 -12.06 -19.50 -22.79
N PRO A 158 -11.82 -19.17 -21.51
CA PRO A 158 -12.88 -19.20 -20.49
C PRO A 158 -13.98 -18.21 -20.86
N LEU A 159 -15.22 -18.68 -20.89
CA LEU A 159 -16.38 -17.79 -21.02
C LEU A 159 -16.54 -16.97 -19.73
N ILE A 160 -16.59 -15.64 -19.85
CA ILE A 160 -16.78 -14.74 -18.71
C ILE A 160 -18.19 -14.14 -18.76
N SER A 161 -18.98 -14.35 -17.72
CA SER A 161 -20.32 -13.75 -17.56
C SER A 161 -20.23 -12.41 -16.85
N ILE A 162 -20.80 -11.37 -17.44
CA ILE A 162 -20.92 -10.05 -16.80
C ILE A 162 -22.33 -9.94 -16.22
N LEU A 163 -22.45 -9.76 -14.91
CA LEU A 163 -23.72 -9.64 -14.20
C LEU A 163 -24.05 -8.17 -13.98
N ILE A 164 -25.20 -7.71 -14.48
CA ILE A 164 -25.69 -6.34 -14.28
C ILE A 164 -27.11 -6.37 -13.71
N GLN A 165 -27.31 -5.59 -12.66
CA GLN A 165 -28.63 -5.31 -12.10
C GLN A 165 -29.06 -3.93 -12.56
N VAL A 166 -30.20 -3.83 -13.23
CA VAL A 166 -30.72 -2.58 -13.78
C VAL A 166 -31.96 -2.16 -13.01
N ARG A 167 -31.91 -0.99 -12.39
CA ARG A 167 -33.02 -0.36 -11.67
C ARG A 167 -32.93 1.15 -11.80
N ARG A 168 -34.01 1.78 -12.29
CA ARG A 168 -34.12 3.25 -12.46
C ARG A 168 -32.87 3.85 -13.14
N ALA A 169 -32.39 3.20 -14.18
CA ALA A 169 -31.17 3.60 -14.88
C ALA A 169 -31.41 4.78 -15.83
N SER A 170 -30.41 5.65 -15.96
CA SER A 170 -30.32 6.59 -17.08
C SER A 170 -29.94 5.82 -18.34
N LEU A 171 -30.62 6.11 -19.46
CA LEU A 171 -30.31 5.50 -20.76
C LEU A 171 -28.85 5.77 -21.18
N GLU A 172 -28.37 6.99 -20.95
CA GLU A 172 -27.00 7.39 -21.30
C GLU A 172 -25.94 6.54 -20.59
N TYR A 173 -26.11 6.33 -19.27
CA TYR A 173 -25.13 5.59 -18.48
C TYR A 173 -25.18 4.09 -18.78
N ILE A 174 -26.37 3.49 -18.88
CA ILE A 174 -26.49 2.07 -19.22
C ILE A 174 -25.99 1.79 -20.64
N GLU A 175 -26.21 2.69 -21.60
CA GLU A 175 -25.64 2.58 -22.94
C GLU A 175 -24.11 2.61 -22.88
N SER A 176 -23.52 3.52 -22.12
CA SER A 176 -22.06 3.59 -21.93
C SER A 176 -21.49 2.32 -21.31
N THR A 177 -22.15 1.78 -20.27
CA THR A 177 -21.80 0.52 -19.61
C THR A 177 -21.84 -0.65 -20.61
N ILE A 178 -22.94 -0.82 -21.36
CA ILE A 178 -23.10 -1.91 -22.33
C ILE A 178 -22.09 -1.78 -23.47
N ARG A 179 -21.87 -0.57 -23.98
CA ARG A 179 -20.86 -0.30 -25.02
C ARG A 179 -19.45 -0.72 -24.56
N SER A 180 -19.11 -0.49 -23.29
CA SER A 180 -17.81 -0.92 -22.74
C SER A 180 -17.60 -2.44 -22.75
N ILE A 181 -18.70 -3.21 -22.70
CA ILE A 181 -18.69 -4.67 -22.77
C ILE A 181 -18.67 -5.15 -24.23
N LEU A 182 -19.50 -4.55 -25.08
CA LEU A 182 -19.57 -4.90 -26.51
C LEU A 182 -18.25 -4.67 -27.24
N THR A 183 -17.45 -3.70 -26.76
CA THR A 183 -16.15 -3.32 -27.35
C THR A 183 -14.94 -4.03 -26.73
N GLN A 184 -15.17 -5.02 -25.84
CA GLN A 184 -14.08 -5.82 -25.28
C GLN A 184 -13.29 -6.54 -26.39
N ILE A 185 -11.96 -6.52 -26.28
CA ILE A 185 -11.08 -7.18 -27.26
C ILE A 185 -11.17 -8.70 -27.15
N TYR A 186 -11.41 -9.21 -25.94
CA TYR A 186 -11.69 -10.63 -25.72
C TYR A 186 -13.16 -10.91 -26.04
N GLU A 187 -13.44 -11.89 -26.89
CA GLU A 187 -14.78 -12.10 -27.45
C GLU A 187 -15.61 -13.16 -26.73
N SER A 188 -14.99 -14.01 -25.90
CA SER A 188 -15.68 -15.09 -25.17
C SER A 188 -16.29 -14.58 -23.87
N TRP A 189 -17.39 -13.86 -24.01
CA TRP A 189 -18.16 -13.34 -22.89
C TRP A 189 -19.66 -13.43 -23.14
N GLU A 190 -20.42 -13.29 -22.07
CA GLU A 190 -21.88 -13.14 -22.12
C GLU A 190 -22.31 -12.06 -21.12
N LEU A 191 -23.40 -11.36 -21.43
CA LEU A 191 -23.93 -10.29 -20.59
C LEU A 191 -25.27 -10.75 -20.02
N CYS A 192 -25.35 -10.85 -18.70
CA CYS A 192 -26.52 -11.32 -17.96
C CYS A 192 -27.14 -10.15 -17.20
N ILE A 193 -28.33 -9.71 -17.65
CA ILE A 193 -28.99 -8.51 -17.13
C ILE A 193 -30.28 -8.90 -16.42
N ALA A 194 -30.40 -8.50 -15.16
CA ALA A 194 -31.68 -8.53 -14.43
C ALA A 194 -32.25 -7.12 -14.36
N VAL A 195 -33.40 -6.90 -15.01
CA VAL A 195 -34.11 -5.62 -15.01
C VAL A 195 -35.21 -5.66 -13.96
N ASP A 196 -35.06 -4.83 -12.93
CA ASP A 196 -35.97 -4.76 -11.79
C ASP A 196 -36.89 -3.53 -11.86
N GLY A 197 -38.21 -3.79 -11.93
CA GLY A 197 -39.26 -2.78 -11.92
C GLY A 197 -40.01 -2.65 -13.25
N VAL A 198 -41.20 -2.04 -13.18
CA VAL A 198 -42.21 -2.03 -14.26
C VAL A 198 -42.13 -0.76 -15.14
N ASP A 199 -41.40 0.28 -14.73
CA ASP A 199 -41.31 1.56 -15.45
C ASP A 199 -39.98 1.73 -16.21
N VAL A 200 -39.91 1.25 -17.45
CA VAL A 200 -38.97 1.80 -18.46
C VAL A 200 -39.35 1.34 -19.86
N SER A 201 -40.08 2.14 -20.65
CA SER A 201 -40.30 1.78 -22.07
C SER A 201 -39.03 1.98 -22.91
N GLU A 202 -38.19 2.95 -22.54
CA GLU A 202 -37.00 3.32 -23.33
C GLU A 202 -35.78 2.45 -23.00
N VAL A 203 -35.37 2.33 -21.73
CA VAL A 203 -34.23 1.45 -21.36
C VAL A 203 -34.56 -0.02 -21.66
N ALA A 204 -35.77 -0.51 -21.35
CA ALA A 204 -36.12 -1.88 -21.69
C ALA A 204 -36.18 -2.10 -23.21
N GLY A 205 -36.67 -1.11 -23.97
CA GLY A 205 -36.66 -1.14 -25.43
C GLY A 205 -35.25 -1.20 -26.00
N PHE A 206 -34.34 -0.37 -25.47
CA PHE A 206 -32.92 -0.40 -25.80
C PHE A 206 -32.27 -1.75 -25.50
N LEU A 207 -32.46 -2.27 -24.28
CA LEU A 207 -31.89 -3.56 -23.87
C LEU A 207 -32.41 -4.72 -24.75
N LYS A 208 -33.71 -4.75 -25.06
CA LYS A 208 -34.30 -5.74 -25.99
C LYS A 208 -33.68 -5.63 -27.38
N SER A 209 -33.55 -4.42 -27.92
CA SER A 209 -32.92 -4.18 -29.22
C SER A 209 -31.47 -4.68 -29.27
N ILE A 210 -30.72 -4.56 -28.17
CA ILE A 210 -29.37 -5.11 -28.07
C ILE A 210 -29.38 -6.64 -28.02
N ALA A 211 -30.26 -7.26 -27.22
CA ALA A 211 -30.36 -8.71 -27.13
C ALA A 211 -30.83 -9.38 -28.42
N GLU A 212 -31.64 -8.69 -29.23
CA GLU A 212 -32.02 -9.14 -30.58
C GLU A 212 -30.84 -9.11 -31.57
N LYS A 213 -29.87 -8.20 -31.36
CA LYS A 213 -28.70 -8.04 -32.25
C LYS A 213 -27.50 -8.89 -31.84
N ASP A 214 -27.34 -9.17 -30.55
CA ASP A 214 -26.21 -9.93 -30.02
C ASP A 214 -26.70 -11.04 -29.09
N ALA A 215 -26.59 -12.29 -29.56
CA ALA A 215 -27.03 -13.48 -28.83
C ALA A 215 -26.27 -13.73 -27.52
N ARG A 216 -25.15 -13.03 -27.27
CA ARG A 216 -24.41 -13.09 -26.00
C ARG A 216 -25.11 -12.31 -24.88
N VAL A 217 -26.12 -11.48 -25.20
CA VAL A 217 -26.85 -10.67 -24.22
C VAL A 217 -28.13 -11.38 -23.80
N LYS A 218 -28.20 -11.74 -22.52
CA LYS A 218 -29.32 -12.42 -21.87
C LYS A 218 -29.99 -11.48 -20.88
N ILE A 219 -31.32 -11.38 -20.95
CA ILE A 219 -32.10 -10.44 -20.14
C ILE A 219 -33.23 -11.19 -19.45
N VAL A 220 -33.43 -10.91 -18.17
CA VAL A 220 -34.63 -11.29 -17.42
C VAL A 220 -35.30 -10.03 -16.89
N PHE A 221 -36.61 -9.93 -17.12
CA PHE A 221 -37.46 -8.89 -16.54
C PHE A 221 -38.12 -9.46 -15.29
N MET A 222 -38.02 -8.75 -14.19
CA MET A 222 -38.51 -9.23 -12.91
C MET A 222 -39.02 -8.09 -12.01
N ASN A 223 -39.70 -8.48 -10.94
CA ASN A 223 -39.97 -7.61 -9.81
C ASN A 223 -39.27 -8.21 -8.59
N SER A 224 -38.16 -7.59 -8.19
CA SER A 224 -37.35 -8.05 -7.07
C SER A 224 -37.98 -7.69 -5.71
N GLY A 225 -39.09 -6.95 -5.68
CA GLY A 225 -39.60 -6.32 -4.46
C GLY A 225 -38.72 -5.16 -3.96
N GLY A 226 -37.74 -4.73 -4.78
CA GLY A 226 -36.77 -3.70 -4.44
C GLY A 226 -35.47 -4.20 -3.81
N TYR A 227 -35.22 -5.51 -3.82
CA TYR A 227 -33.99 -6.14 -3.32
C TYR A 227 -32.97 -6.38 -4.45
N ALA A 228 -31.86 -5.65 -4.42
CA ALA A 228 -30.71 -5.82 -5.30
C ALA A 228 -30.15 -7.25 -5.24
N SER A 229 -30.09 -7.87 -4.06
CA SER A 229 -29.61 -9.26 -3.93
C SER A 229 -30.42 -10.27 -4.77
N VAL A 230 -31.75 -10.06 -4.88
CA VAL A 230 -32.64 -10.91 -5.69
C VAL A 230 -32.38 -10.69 -7.18
N ALA A 231 -32.23 -9.43 -7.62
CA ALA A 231 -31.86 -9.12 -9.00
C ALA A 231 -30.46 -9.68 -9.36
N ALA A 232 -29.51 -9.60 -8.42
CA ALA A 232 -28.16 -10.14 -8.57
C ALA A 232 -28.17 -11.65 -8.82
N ASN A 233 -28.98 -12.38 -8.05
CA ASN A 233 -29.15 -13.82 -8.21
C ASN A 233 -29.82 -14.17 -9.54
N ALA A 234 -30.85 -13.42 -9.96
CA ALA A 234 -31.48 -13.66 -11.26
C ALA A 234 -30.49 -13.43 -12.43
N ALA A 235 -29.59 -12.45 -12.34
CA ALA A 235 -28.51 -12.29 -13.31
C ALA A 235 -27.52 -13.47 -13.25
N LEU A 236 -27.17 -13.94 -12.05
CA LEU A 236 -26.31 -15.11 -11.86
C LEU A 236 -26.92 -16.42 -12.41
N ASP A 237 -28.25 -16.57 -12.36
CA ASP A 237 -28.95 -17.75 -12.90
C ASP A 237 -28.87 -17.83 -14.42
N LEU A 238 -28.78 -16.68 -15.11
CA LEU A 238 -28.54 -16.61 -16.57
C LEU A 238 -27.11 -16.98 -16.97
N ALA A 239 -26.16 -16.87 -16.04
CA ALA A 239 -24.74 -17.04 -16.27
C ALA A 239 -24.40 -18.52 -16.54
N THR A 240 -23.65 -18.76 -17.62
CA THR A 240 -23.10 -20.05 -18.04
C THR A 240 -21.58 -20.05 -18.16
N GLY A 241 -20.93 -18.90 -17.95
CA GLY A 241 -19.49 -18.74 -17.93
C GLY A 241 -18.77 -19.52 -16.84
N GLU A 242 -17.47 -19.72 -17.03
CA GLU A 242 -16.59 -20.30 -16.01
C GLU A 242 -16.35 -19.31 -14.86
N PHE A 243 -16.28 -18.02 -15.21
CA PHE A 243 -16.15 -16.91 -14.27
C PHE A 243 -17.31 -15.93 -14.45
N SER A 244 -17.73 -15.29 -13.35
CA SER A 244 -18.71 -14.22 -13.34
C SER A 244 -18.13 -12.98 -12.67
N THR A 245 -18.28 -11.84 -13.34
CA THR A 245 -17.92 -10.52 -12.81
C THR A 245 -19.18 -9.69 -12.56
N ILE A 246 -19.15 -8.86 -11.52
CA ILE A 246 -20.25 -7.96 -11.17
C ILE A 246 -19.89 -6.58 -11.73
N LEU A 247 -20.81 -5.92 -12.41
CA LEU A 247 -20.63 -4.55 -12.89
C LEU A 247 -21.87 -3.71 -12.55
N GLY A 248 -21.66 -2.54 -11.94
CA GLY A 248 -22.74 -1.62 -11.68
C GLY A 248 -23.34 -1.08 -12.98
N GLN A 249 -24.64 -0.79 -12.98
CA GLN A 249 -25.36 -0.30 -14.17
C GLN A 249 -24.84 1.02 -14.78
N ASN A 250 -23.92 1.69 -14.10
CA ASN A 250 -23.32 2.97 -14.51
C ASN A 250 -21.79 2.89 -14.68
N ASP A 251 -21.19 1.74 -14.34
CA ASP A 251 -19.76 1.53 -14.32
C ASP A 251 -19.27 1.09 -15.72
N VAL A 252 -17.98 1.27 -15.99
CA VAL A 252 -17.38 1.00 -17.30
C VAL A 252 -16.21 0.03 -17.13
N LEU A 253 -16.10 -0.94 -18.04
CA LEU A 253 -14.93 -1.80 -18.13
C LEU A 253 -13.87 -1.21 -19.07
N SER A 254 -12.61 -1.34 -18.69
CA SER A 254 -11.49 -1.11 -19.62
C SER A 254 -11.56 -2.12 -20.78
N SER A 255 -11.24 -1.70 -22.01
CA SER A 255 -11.42 -2.50 -23.24
C SER A 255 -10.66 -3.83 -23.29
N HIS A 256 -9.67 -4.00 -22.42
CA HIS A 256 -8.85 -5.20 -22.30
C HIS A 256 -9.02 -5.93 -20.95
N ALA A 257 -10.06 -5.57 -20.17
CA ALA A 257 -10.34 -6.16 -18.87
C ALA A 257 -10.54 -7.68 -18.95
N LEU A 258 -11.44 -8.13 -19.84
CA LEU A 258 -11.77 -9.55 -19.97
C LEU A 258 -10.59 -10.37 -20.52
N TYR A 259 -9.77 -9.77 -21.39
CA TYR A 259 -8.54 -10.38 -21.88
C TYR A 259 -7.54 -10.66 -20.75
N LEU A 260 -7.33 -9.70 -19.84
CA LEU A 260 -6.39 -9.88 -18.74
C LEU A 260 -6.89 -10.91 -17.72
N ILE A 261 -8.20 -11.00 -17.49
CA ILE A 261 -8.80 -12.07 -16.68
C ILE A 261 -8.54 -13.43 -17.33
N ALA A 262 -8.85 -13.57 -18.63
CA ALA A 262 -8.63 -14.81 -19.38
C ALA A 262 -7.14 -15.19 -19.45
N LEU A 263 -6.24 -14.21 -19.53
CA LEU A 263 -4.78 -14.43 -19.47
C LEU A 263 -4.38 -15.09 -18.15
N LYS A 264 -4.87 -14.57 -17.00
CA LYS A 264 -4.57 -15.17 -15.68
C LYS A 264 -5.07 -16.60 -15.54
N VAL A 265 -6.22 -16.92 -16.12
CA VAL A 265 -6.71 -18.31 -16.17
C VAL A 265 -5.80 -19.21 -17.01
N ASN A 266 -5.20 -18.70 -18.09
CA ASN A 266 -4.24 -19.46 -18.89
C ASN A 266 -2.86 -19.61 -18.21
N GLU A 267 -2.45 -18.67 -17.36
CA GLU A 267 -1.24 -18.78 -16.55
C GLU A 267 -1.40 -19.84 -15.44
N VAL A 268 -2.54 -19.82 -14.72
CA VAL A 268 -2.84 -20.76 -13.64
C VAL A 268 -4.33 -21.13 -13.63
N ASP A 269 -4.59 -22.42 -13.86
CA ASP A 269 -5.94 -22.97 -14.02
C ASP A 269 -6.61 -23.36 -12.67
N ASN A 270 -6.55 -22.50 -11.67
CA ASN A 270 -7.11 -22.82 -10.34
C ASN A 270 -7.56 -21.59 -9.53
N PHE A 271 -7.66 -20.41 -10.15
CA PHE A 271 -8.14 -19.23 -9.44
C PHE A 271 -9.63 -19.33 -9.14
N ASN A 272 -10.02 -18.92 -7.95
CA ASN A 272 -11.41 -18.73 -7.53
C ASN A 272 -11.81 -17.26 -7.61
N ILE A 273 -10.85 -16.36 -7.39
CA ILE A 273 -11.05 -14.92 -7.36
C ILE A 273 -9.90 -14.28 -8.13
N ILE A 274 -10.24 -13.44 -9.10
CA ILE A 274 -9.30 -12.62 -9.84
C ILE A 274 -9.78 -11.18 -9.71
N TYR A 275 -9.07 -10.35 -8.96
CA TYR A 275 -9.44 -8.95 -8.74
C TYR A 275 -8.41 -8.00 -9.33
N SER A 276 -8.80 -6.76 -9.60
CA SER A 276 -7.92 -5.77 -10.20
C SER A 276 -7.89 -4.46 -9.43
N ASP A 277 -7.04 -3.55 -9.88
CA ASP A 277 -7.15 -2.15 -9.50
C ASP A 277 -8.40 -1.54 -10.15
N ASP A 278 -8.85 -0.44 -9.57
CA ASP A 278 -10.01 0.30 -10.04
C ASP A 278 -9.78 1.81 -9.83
N ASP A 279 -10.59 2.60 -10.50
CA ASP A 279 -10.65 4.04 -10.32
C ASP A 279 -12.10 4.51 -10.47
N GLU A 280 -12.27 5.82 -10.47
CA GLU A 280 -13.58 6.44 -10.61
C GLU A 280 -13.65 7.28 -11.87
N ILE A 281 -14.87 7.40 -12.42
CA ILE A 281 -15.19 8.28 -13.54
C ILE A 281 -16.29 9.26 -13.16
N ASP A 282 -16.12 10.51 -13.57
CA ASP A 282 -17.14 11.55 -13.43
C ASP A 282 -18.21 11.47 -14.54
N GLU A 283 -19.15 12.42 -14.52
CA GLU A 283 -20.23 12.54 -15.51
C GLU A 283 -19.68 12.72 -16.94
N CYS A 284 -18.52 13.37 -17.09
CA CYS A 284 -17.84 13.58 -18.37
C CYS A 284 -16.99 12.36 -18.82
N GLY A 285 -16.88 11.33 -17.98
CA GLY A 285 -16.03 10.16 -18.23
C GLY A 285 -14.55 10.39 -17.96
N ILE A 286 -14.19 11.48 -17.26
CA ILE A 286 -12.82 11.76 -16.85
C ILE A 286 -12.48 10.88 -15.63
N ARG A 287 -11.32 10.23 -15.70
CA ARG A 287 -10.86 9.27 -14.69
C ARG A 287 -10.14 9.96 -13.52
N GLY A 288 -10.42 9.53 -12.30
CA GLY A 288 -9.90 10.08 -11.04
C GLY A 288 -9.86 9.05 -9.92
N ASN A 289 -9.39 9.46 -8.73
CA ASN A 289 -9.43 8.67 -7.48
C ASN A 289 -8.96 7.20 -7.60
N VAL A 290 -7.85 6.98 -8.30
CA VAL A 290 -7.30 5.63 -8.52
C VAL A 290 -6.94 4.90 -7.23
N ARG A 291 -7.30 3.61 -7.18
CA ARG A 291 -6.95 2.68 -6.11
C ARG A 291 -6.04 1.57 -6.66
N PHE A 292 -4.74 1.80 -6.55
CA PHE A 292 -3.70 0.81 -6.81
C PHE A 292 -3.56 -0.11 -5.59
N LYS A 293 -4.13 -1.32 -5.68
CA LYS A 293 -4.25 -2.27 -4.58
C LYS A 293 -3.01 -3.14 -4.46
N SER A 294 -2.77 -3.69 -3.28
CA SER A 294 -1.79 -4.75 -3.15
C SER A 294 -2.31 -6.07 -3.73
N SER A 295 -1.42 -7.05 -3.89
CA SER A 295 -1.80 -8.46 -3.93
C SER A 295 -2.52 -8.87 -2.63
N TRP A 296 -2.97 -10.14 -2.57
CA TRP A 296 -3.83 -10.62 -1.49
C TRP A 296 -3.28 -10.25 -0.10
N ASN A 297 -4.02 -9.38 0.58
CA ASN A 297 -3.67 -8.82 1.88
C ASN A 297 -4.88 -9.02 2.80
N PRO A 298 -5.01 -10.20 3.45
CA PRO A 298 -6.22 -10.57 4.19
C PRO A 298 -6.56 -9.58 5.30
N ASP A 299 -5.57 -9.12 6.06
CA ASP A 299 -5.82 -8.18 7.14
C ASP A 299 -6.29 -6.82 6.61
N LEU A 300 -5.74 -6.36 5.48
CA LEU A 300 -6.24 -5.15 4.80
C LEU A 300 -7.65 -5.35 4.26
N PHE A 301 -7.97 -6.50 3.67
CA PHE A 301 -9.29 -6.82 3.14
C PHE A 301 -10.38 -6.82 4.24
N PHE A 302 -10.05 -7.27 5.44
CA PHE A 302 -10.99 -7.18 6.57
C PHE A 302 -11.12 -5.75 7.11
N SER A 303 -10.11 -4.90 6.90
CA SER A 303 -10.14 -3.49 7.27
C SER A 303 -10.82 -2.59 6.24
N CYS A 304 -10.74 -2.93 4.95
CA CYS A 304 -11.45 -2.22 3.87
C CYS A 304 -11.67 -3.13 2.65
N ASP A 305 -12.75 -2.86 1.91
CA ASP A 305 -13.11 -3.66 0.73
C ASP A 305 -12.12 -3.45 -0.44
N MET A 306 -11.32 -4.49 -0.72
CA MET A 306 -10.37 -4.51 -1.83
C MET A 306 -10.90 -5.21 -3.09
N ILE A 307 -11.92 -6.08 -2.96
CA ILE A 307 -12.23 -7.10 -3.98
C ILE A 307 -13.60 -6.87 -4.61
N SER A 308 -14.62 -6.55 -3.81
CA SER A 308 -16.02 -6.93 -4.08
C SER A 308 -16.50 -6.64 -5.50
N ARG A 309 -16.44 -5.37 -5.93
CA ARG A 309 -16.97 -4.89 -7.24
C ARG A 309 -15.94 -4.86 -8.39
N SER A 310 -14.71 -5.28 -8.15
CA SER A 310 -13.60 -5.21 -9.13
C SER A 310 -12.92 -6.57 -9.26
N ALA A 311 -13.75 -7.61 -9.31
CA ALA A 311 -13.33 -8.98 -9.34
C ALA A 311 -14.21 -9.87 -10.21
N ALA A 312 -13.56 -10.85 -10.84
CA ALA A 312 -14.17 -12.02 -11.43
C ALA A 312 -14.08 -13.20 -10.45
N TYR A 313 -15.21 -13.83 -10.18
CA TYR A 313 -15.32 -14.99 -9.30
C TYR A 313 -15.61 -16.23 -10.13
N ARG A 314 -15.07 -17.37 -9.74
CA ARG A 314 -15.41 -18.65 -10.36
C ARG A 314 -16.91 -18.91 -10.17
N THR A 315 -17.64 -19.12 -11.25
CA THR A 315 -19.12 -19.21 -11.22
C THR A 315 -19.59 -20.43 -10.43
N SER A 316 -18.86 -21.54 -10.51
CA SER A 316 -19.15 -22.73 -9.69
C SER A 316 -18.98 -22.48 -8.18
N LEU A 317 -18.07 -21.58 -7.79
CA LEU A 317 -17.94 -21.16 -6.40
C LEU A 317 -19.13 -20.30 -5.97
N LEU A 318 -19.54 -19.33 -6.78
CA LEU A 318 -20.71 -18.49 -6.50
C LEU A 318 -21.97 -19.33 -6.25
N ARG A 319 -22.20 -20.34 -7.09
CA ARG A 319 -23.31 -21.29 -6.93
C ARG A 319 -23.15 -22.14 -5.67
N LYS A 320 -21.95 -22.65 -5.39
CA LYS A 320 -21.66 -23.45 -4.18
C LYS A 320 -21.98 -22.68 -2.90
N ILE A 321 -21.72 -21.38 -2.85
CA ILE A 321 -21.97 -20.54 -1.67
C ILE A 321 -23.39 -19.95 -1.63
N GLY A 322 -24.25 -20.27 -2.60
CA GLY A 322 -25.65 -19.83 -2.63
C GLY A 322 -25.90 -18.41 -3.16
N GLY A 323 -24.97 -17.82 -3.92
CA GLY A 323 -25.16 -16.50 -4.53
C GLY A 323 -25.24 -15.36 -3.51
N PHE A 324 -26.05 -14.33 -3.80
CA PHE A 324 -26.24 -13.11 -3.00
C PHE A 324 -27.33 -13.33 -1.93
N ARG A 325 -27.12 -12.75 -0.74
CA ARG A 325 -27.98 -12.94 0.43
C ARG A 325 -28.79 -11.69 0.75
N ILE A 326 -30.11 -11.83 0.88
CA ILE A 326 -31.05 -10.72 1.10
C ILE A 326 -30.81 -10.04 2.47
N GLU A 327 -30.31 -10.78 3.46
CA GLU A 327 -30.05 -10.27 4.82
C GLU A 327 -28.96 -9.18 4.87
N TYR A 328 -28.19 -9.04 3.78
CA TYR A 328 -27.07 -8.09 3.65
C TYR A 328 -27.32 -7.04 2.59
N GLU A 329 -28.58 -6.72 2.30
CA GLU A 329 -28.96 -5.67 1.36
C GLU A 329 -28.20 -4.34 1.62
N GLY A 330 -27.62 -3.76 0.57
CA GLY A 330 -26.67 -2.63 0.63
C GLY A 330 -25.20 -3.03 0.84
N GLY A 331 -24.93 -4.22 1.38
CA GLY A 331 -23.61 -4.81 1.61
C GLY A 331 -23.44 -6.20 0.98
N GLN A 332 -24.30 -6.58 0.04
CA GLN A 332 -24.34 -7.93 -0.53
C GLN A 332 -23.07 -8.32 -1.30
N ASP A 333 -22.39 -7.34 -1.90
CA ASP A 333 -21.15 -7.60 -2.65
C ASP A 333 -19.99 -7.97 -1.72
N ILE A 334 -19.84 -7.28 -0.57
CA ILE A 334 -18.80 -7.61 0.41
C ILE A 334 -19.13 -8.93 1.12
N ASP A 335 -20.40 -9.21 1.38
CA ASP A 335 -20.84 -10.51 1.89
C ASP A 335 -20.43 -11.65 0.95
N LEU A 336 -20.71 -11.50 -0.35
CA LEU A 336 -20.31 -12.46 -1.36
C LEU A 336 -18.79 -12.65 -1.39
N ALA A 337 -18.03 -11.54 -1.43
CA ALA A 337 -16.58 -11.57 -1.47
C ALA A 337 -15.99 -12.29 -0.23
N LEU A 338 -16.51 -11.99 0.97
CA LEU A 338 -16.12 -12.65 2.22
C LEU A 338 -16.36 -14.16 2.16
N ARG A 339 -17.52 -14.60 1.68
CA ARG A 339 -17.84 -16.03 1.54
C ARG A 339 -16.99 -16.72 0.46
N CYS A 340 -16.66 -16.04 -0.64
CA CYS A 340 -15.73 -16.52 -1.65
C CYS A 340 -14.32 -16.71 -1.08
N VAL A 341 -13.82 -15.73 -0.32
CA VAL A 341 -12.52 -15.79 0.36
C VAL A 341 -12.49 -16.96 1.36
N LYS A 342 -13.55 -17.12 2.17
CA LYS A 342 -13.67 -18.23 3.14
C LYS A 342 -13.57 -19.61 2.50
N ASN A 343 -14.00 -19.73 1.24
CA ASN A 343 -14.01 -20.97 0.46
C ASN A 343 -12.83 -21.07 -0.54
N SER A 344 -11.83 -20.21 -0.41
CA SER A 344 -10.66 -20.16 -1.30
C SER A 344 -9.36 -20.26 -0.51
N LYS A 345 -8.36 -20.93 -1.07
CA LYS A 345 -6.99 -20.84 -0.55
C LYS A 345 -6.34 -19.52 -1.00
N PRO A 346 -5.36 -18.97 -0.27
CA PRO A 346 -4.62 -17.78 -0.71
C PRO A 346 -4.06 -17.88 -2.13
N SER A 347 -3.57 -19.07 -2.52
CA SER A 347 -3.05 -19.34 -3.88
C SER A 347 -4.12 -19.31 -4.98
N GLN A 348 -5.41 -19.23 -4.64
CA GLN A 348 -6.53 -19.16 -5.57
C GLN A 348 -7.10 -17.74 -5.69
N ILE A 349 -6.47 -16.75 -5.04
CA ILE A 349 -6.84 -15.33 -5.09
C ILE A 349 -5.73 -14.57 -5.81
N CYS A 350 -6.05 -14.03 -6.99
CA CYS A 350 -5.09 -13.36 -7.86
C CYS A 350 -5.41 -11.87 -7.99
N HIS A 351 -4.38 -11.03 -7.93
CA HIS A 351 -4.47 -9.60 -8.24
C HIS A 351 -3.91 -9.32 -9.63
N ILE A 352 -4.62 -8.51 -10.40
CA ILE A 352 -4.13 -7.91 -11.65
C ILE A 352 -3.84 -6.43 -11.34
N PRO A 353 -2.57 -6.00 -11.29
CA PRO A 353 -2.18 -4.61 -11.00
C PRO A 353 -2.44 -3.64 -12.19
N ARG A 354 -3.65 -3.68 -12.73
CA ARG A 354 -4.17 -2.85 -13.83
C ARG A 354 -5.54 -2.32 -13.45
N VAL A 355 -5.85 -1.11 -13.90
CA VAL A 355 -7.15 -0.50 -13.66
C VAL A 355 -8.14 -1.04 -14.71
N LEU A 356 -8.98 -1.99 -14.30
CA LEU A 356 -9.90 -2.67 -15.23
C LEU A 356 -11.36 -2.23 -15.09
N PHE A 357 -11.70 -1.64 -13.94
CA PHE A 357 -13.04 -1.17 -13.61
C PHE A 357 -13.00 0.32 -13.33
N HIS A 358 -13.97 1.03 -13.90
CA HIS A 358 -14.15 2.47 -13.76
C HIS A 358 -15.52 2.72 -13.11
N LEU A 359 -15.51 3.06 -11.83
CA LEU A 359 -16.72 3.22 -11.03
C LEU A 359 -17.29 4.63 -11.21
N ARG A 360 -18.55 4.76 -11.60
CA ARG A 360 -19.12 6.10 -11.82
C ARG A 360 -19.48 6.76 -10.51
N GLN A 361 -18.95 7.96 -10.29
CA GLN A 361 -19.43 8.84 -9.22
C GLN A 361 -20.66 9.60 -9.69
N PHE A 362 -21.66 9.67 -8.81
CA PHE A 362 -22.71 10.68 -8.90
C PHE A 362 -22.29 11.84 -8.02
N GLY A 363 -22.35 13.08 -8.52
CA GLY A 363 -22.21 14.25 -7.65
C GLY A 363 -23.19 14.16 -6.48
N GLU A 364 -22.97 14.93 -5.41
CA GLU A 364 -23.75 14.98 -4.15
C GLU A 364 -25.26 15.33 -4.29
N SER A 365 -25.91 14.98 -5.40
CA SER A 365 -27.33 15.13 -5.64
C SER A 365 -27.90 13.81 -6.16
N GLY A 366 -27.94 12.83 -5.26
CA GLY A 366 -28.55 11.52 -5.51
C GLY A 366 -29.06 10.86 -4.24
N VAL A 367 -29.67 11.63 -3.32
CA VAL A 367 -30.40 11.17 -2.12
C VAL A 367 -29.78 9.92 -1.46
N THR A 368 -28.61 10.07 -0.85
CA THR A 368 -28.31 9.31 0.36
C THR A 368 -28.60 10.25 1.52
N GLY A 369 -29.84 10.22 2.01
CA GLY A 369 -30.07 10.65 3.38
C GLY A 369 -29.08 9.90 4.27
N ALA A 370 -28.56 10.54 5.32
CA ALA A 370 -27.65 9.92 6.29
C ALA A 370 -28.13 8.54 6.80
N SER A 371 -29.43 8.22 6.63
CA SER A 371 -30.02 6.89 6.83
C SER A 371 -29.54 5.81 5.84
N ALA A 372 -29.43 6.08 4.53
CA ALA A 372 -29.05 5.09 3.52
C ALA A 372 -27.56 4.69 3.60
N GLU A 373 -26.68 5.66 3.87
CA GLU A 373 -25.26 5.39 4.17
C GLU A 373 -25.10 4.68 5.52
N GLY A 374 -25.93 5.03 6.51
CA GLY A 374 -26.01 4.35 7.81
C GLY A 374 -26.37 2.87 7.67
N ASP A 375 -27.37 2.57 6.83
CA ASP A 375 -27.85 1.22 6.56
C ASP A 375 -26.82 0.38 5.78
N VAL A 376 -26.17 0.94 4.75
CA VAL A 376 -25.09 0.26 4.01
C VAL A 376 -23.89 -0.03 4.90
N CYS A 377 -23.44 0.94 5.71
CA CYS A 377 -22.35 0.71 6.66
C CYS A 377 -22.69 -0.39 7.66
N SER A 378 -23.95 -0.47 8.09
CA SER A 378 -24.44 -1.52 8.99
C SER A 378 -24.46 -2.91 8.32
N ALA A 379 -24.82 -3.01 7.03
CA ALA A 379 -24.86 -4.28 6.31
C ALA A 379 -23.46 -4.89 6.13
N LYS A 380 -22.48 -4.07 5.78
CA LYS A 380 -21.08 -4.48 5.66
C LYS A 380 -20.48 -4.94 7.01
N GLU A 381 -20.78 -4.23 8.09
CA GLU A 381 -20.40 -4.61 9.46
C GLU A 381 -21.00 -5.95 9.87
N ARG A 382 -22.29 -6.18 9.56
CA ARG A 382 -22.96 -7.47 9.77
C ARG A 382 -22.31 -8.58 8.96
N ALA A 383 -21.93 -8.32 7.70
CA ALA A 383 -21.28 -9.32 6.84
C ALA A 383 -19.92 -9.76 7.39
N LEU A 384 -19.09 -8.80 7.82
CA LEU A 384 -17.83 -9.09 8.50
C LEU A 384 -18.04 -9.84 9.82
N SER A 385 -19.02 -9.43 10.63
CA SER A 385 -19.34 -10.12 11.88
C SER A 385 -19.79 -11.57 11.65
N ASP A 386 -20.57 -11.82 10.59
CA ASP A 386 -20.99 -13.17 10.21
C ASP A 386 -19.81 -14.04 9.71
N PHE A 387 -18.87 -13.43 8.96
CA PHE A 387 -17.64 -14.12 8.53
C PHE A 387 -16.86 -14.70 9.72
N PHE A 388 -16.73 -13.92 10.80
CA PHE A 388 -16.01 -14.29 12.03
C PHE A 388 -16.86 -15.02 13.09
N LYS A 389 -18.15 -15.26 12.85
CA LYS A 389 -19.07 -15.87 13.85
C LYS A 389 -18.60 -17.23 14.41
N GLY A 390 -17.82 -17.99 13.64
CA GLY A 390 -17.23 -19.27 14.06
C GLY A 390 -15.92 -19.15 14.86
N GLN A 391 -15.37 -17.95 15.00
CA GLN A 391 -14.15 -17.66 15.75
C GLN A 391 -14.53 -16.99 17.08
N SER A 392 -14.61 -17.80 18.14
CA SER A 392 -15.02 -17.34 19.47
C SER A 392 -14.17 -16.14 19.92
N GLY A 393 -14.82 -15.08 20.42
CA GLY A 393 -14.16 -13.91 21.00
C GLY A 393 -13.69 -12.84 20.00
N VAL A 394 -13.74 -13.10 18.69
CA VAL A 394 -13.43 -12.07 17.67
C VAL A 394 -14.55 -11.04 17.62
N LYS A 395 -14.19 -9.75 17.63
CA LYS A 395 -15.14 -8.63 17.55
C LYS A 395 -14.81 -7.75 16.36
N VAL A 396 -15.85 -7.37 15.62
CA VAL A 396 -15.76 -6.41 14.51
C VAL A 396 -16.36 -5.09 14.99
N SER A 397 -15.70 -3.99 14.68
CA SER A 397 -16.23 -2.63 14.89
C SER A 397 -15.91 -1.75 13.69
N ARG A 398 -16.60 -0.63 13.56
CA ARG A 398 -16.26 0.40 12.57
C ARG A 398 -14.88 1.00 12.86
N GLY A 399 -14.16 1.34 11.79
CA GLY A 399 -12.91 2.08 11.83
C GLY A 399 -13.15 3.60 11.90
N GLU A 400 -12.07 4.37 11.82
CA GLU A 400 -12.10 5.83 11.91
C GLU A 400 -12.73 6.49 10.67
N PHE A 401 -12.60 5.86 9.51
CA PHE A 401 -13.11 6.39 8.23
C PHE A 401 -14.31 5.59 7.73
N ALA A 402 -15.19 6.24 6.97
CA ALA A 402 -16.34 5.58 6.36
C ALA A 402 -15.90 4.38 5.50
N GLY A 403 -16.62 3.26 5.63
CA GLY A 403 -16.29 2.02 4.91
C GLY A 403 -15.05 1.27 5.41
N THR A 404 -14.48 1.66 6.56
CA THR A 404 -13.36 0.96 7.20
C THR A 404 -13.78 0.24 8.48
N TYR A 405 -13.05 -0.81 8.85
CA TYR A 405 -13.37 -1.69 9.97
C TYR A 405 -12.12 -2.09 10.77
N ARG A 406 -12.32 -2.42 12.04
CA ARG A 406 -11.32 -3.00 12.93
C ARG A 406 -11.81 -4.37 13.40
N VAL A 407 -10.97 -5.38 13.21
CA VAL A 407 -11.17 -6.73 13.76
C VAL A 407 -10.29 -6.89 14.99
N ARG A 408 -10.87 -7.14 16.15
CA ARG A 408 -10.15 -7.39 17.41
C ARG A 408 -10.20 -8.88 17.73
N TYR A 409 -9.04 -9.48 17.89
CA TYR A 409 -8.88 -10.89 18.23
C TYR A 409 -8.84 -11.07 19.76
N PRO A 410 -9.37 -12.18 20.29
CA PRO A 410 -9.32 -12.44 21.72
C PRO A 410 -7.92 -12.85 22.16
N ILE A 411 -7.63 -12.60 23.44
CA ILE A 411 -6.48 -13.19 24.14
C ILE A 411 -7.04 -14.25 25.08
N PRO A 412 -6.45 -15.46 25.12
CA PRO A 412 -6.92 -16.53 26.00
C PRO A 412 -6.76 -16.15 27.48
N ALA A 413 -7.53 -16.83 28.32
CA ALA A 413 -7.38 -16.80 29.77
C ALA A 413 -6.87 -18.18 30.25
N PRO A 414 -5.77 -18.27 31.01
CA PRO A 414 -4.90 -17.17 31.46
C PRO A 414 -4.16 -16.49 30.29
N THR A 415 -3.83 -15.21 30.47
CA THR A 415 -3.07 -14.44 29.46
C THR A 415 -1.67 -15.02 29.31
N PRO A 416 -1.13 -15.16 28.09
CA PRO A 416 0.22 -15.70 27.89
C PRO A 416 1.27 -14.75 28.45
N LYS A 417 2.38 -15.30 28.93
CA LYS A 417 3.45 -14.47 29.46
C LYS A 417 4.23 -13.81 28.32
N VAL A 418 4.46 -12.50 28.41
CA VAL A 418 5.28 -11.75 27.45
C VAL A 418 6.65 -11.46 28.06
N THR A 419 7.73 -11.79 27.35
CA THR A 419 9.07 -11.30 27.69
C THR A 419 9.42 -10.11 26.81
N ILE A 420 9.58 -8.93 27.41
CA ILE A 420 10.08 -7.73 26.72
C ILE A 420 11.61 -7.72 26.81
N ILE A 421 12.28 -7.70 25.67
CA ILE A 421 13.74 -7.71 25.56
C ILE A 421 14.21 -6.30 25.19
N ILE A 422 15.07 -5.72 26.03
CA ILE A 422 15.57 -4.35 25.86
C ILE A 422 17.11 -4.33 25.91
N PRO A 423 17.79 -4.33 24.76
CA PRO A 423 19.22 -4.03 24.68
C PRO A 423 19.49 -2.57 25.04
N THR A 424 20.53 -2.31 25.85
CA THR A 424 20.90 -0.93 26.21
C THR A 424 22.41 -0.75 26.32
N ARG A 425 22.87 0.47 26.09
CA ARG A 425 24.25 0.90 26.35
C ARG A 425 24.29 2.41 26.57
N ASP A 426 24.74 2.83 27.76
CA ASP A 426 24.88 4.26 28.12
C ASP A 426 23.58 5.07 27.92
N GLY A 427 22.42 4.43 28.10
CA GLY A 427 21.08 4.95 27.79
C GLY A 427 20.20 5.26 29.00
N GLY A 428 20.76 5.40 30.20
CA GLY A 428 20.03 5.46 31.49
C GLY A 428 18.74 6.28 31.48
N PRO A 429 18.75 7.57 31.10
CA PRO A 429 17.53 8.39 31.06
C PRO A 429 16.46 7.88 30.07
N LEU A 430 16.87 7.35 28.91
CA LEU A 430 15.95 6.81 27.90
C LEU A 430 15.38 5.47 28.36
N LEU A 431 16.26 4.56 28.80
CA LEU A 431 15.88 3.27 29.36
C LEU A 431 14.91 3.43 30.53
N LYS A 432 15.16 4.43 31.39
CA LYS A 432 14.26 4.76 32.50
C LYS A 432 12.85 5.09 32.00
N LYS A 433 12.72 5.99 31.03
CA LYS A 433 11.41 6.32 30.42
C LYS A 433 10.76 5.10 29.76
N CYS A 434 11.54 4.32 29.03
CA CYS A 434 11.07 3.09 28.39
C CYS A 434 10.48 2.12 29.42
N ILE A 435 11.24 1.77 30.46
CA ILE A 435 10.80 0.87 31.54
C ILE A 435 9.57 1.41 32.27
N PHE A 436 9.52 2.71 32.58
CA PHE A 436 8.33 3.32 33.17
C PHE A 436 7.11 3.21 32.26
N SER A 437 7.26 3.50 30.97
CA SER A 437 6.15 3.36 30.01
C SER A 437 5.69 1.91 29.83
N VAL A 438 6.58 0.94 30.01
CA VAL A 438 6.24 -0.49 29.97
C VAL A 438 5.45 -0.90 31.21
N PHE A 439 5.84 -0.51 32.42
CA PHE A 439 5.17 -0.97 33.64
C PHE A 439 3.96 -0.12 34.04
N ASP A 440 4.06 1.20 33.89
CA ASP A 440 2.99 2.13 34.29
C ASP A 440 2.09 2.53 33.12
N GLY A 441 2.59 2.35 31.89
CA GLY A 441 1.90 2.73 30.65
C GLY A 441 1.32 1.56 29.87
N THR A 442 1.29 0.33 30.41
CA THR A 442 0.60 -0.81 29.76
C THR A 442 -0.42 -1.46 30.69
N VAL A 443 -1.53 -1.93 30.12
CA VAL A 443 -2.56 -2.71 30.85
C VAL A 443 -2.33 -4.22 30.78
N TYR A 444 -1.23 -4.67 30.16
CA TYR A 444 -0.90 -6.08 30.04
C TYR A 444 -0.14 -6.57 31.29
N GLU A 445 -0.80 -7.35 32.16
CA GLU A 445 -0.24 -7.68 33.47
C GLU A 445 0.81 -8.80 33.44
N ASN A 446 0.62 -9.84 32.62
CA ASN A 446 1.49 -11.03 32.61
C ASN A 446 2.75 -10.81 31.76
N LEU A 447 3.62 -9.92 32.18
CA LEU A 447 4.88 -9.62 31.50
C LEU A 447 6.10 -9.69 32.42
N GLU A 448 7.25 -9.92 31.80
CA GLU A 448 8.57 -9.74 32.40
C GLU A 448 9.46 -8.94 31.45
N VAL A 449 10.53 -8.35 31.99
CA VAL A 449 11.49 -7.58 31.21
C VAL A 449 12.89 -8.19 31.35
N VAL A 450 13.57 -8.41 30.22
CA VAL A 450 14.99 -8.78 30.15
C VAL A 450 15.75 -7.60 29.58
N VAL A 451 16.49 -6.90 30.42
CA VAL A 451 17.38 -5.81 30.01
C VAL A 451 18.77 -6.38 29.78
N VAL A 452 19.36 -6.11 28.61
CA VAL A 452 20.73 -6.56 28.31
C VAL A 452 21.66 -5.36 28.21
N ASP A 453 22.53 -5.23 29.20
CA ASP A 453 23.56 -4.21 29.25
C ASP A 453 24.77 -4.59 28.38
N ASN A 454 25.05 -3.80 27.35
CA ASN A 454 26.23 -3.96 26.50
C ASN A 454 27.35 -3.00 26.90
N GLN A 455 27.96 -3.27 28.06
CA GLN A 455 29.14 -2.57 28.57
C GLN A 455 28.89 -1.06 28.82
N SER A 456 27.76 -0.72 29.45
CA SER A 456 27.53 0.66 29.90
C SER A 456 28.63 1.13 30.86
N LYS A 457 29.10 2.35 30.64
CA LYS A 457 30.14 3.03 31.42
C LYS A 457 29.59 4.26 32.13
N ASP A 458 28.52 4.83 31.61
CA ASP A 458 27.83 5.94 32.26
C ASP A 458 27.29 5.51 33.63
N GLN A 459 27.64 6.28 34.67
CA GLN A 459 27.34 5.94 36.06
C GLN A 459 25.82 5.96 36.32
N GLU A 460 25.09 6.89 35.70
CA GLU A 460 23.63 6.98 35.83
C GLU A 460 22.95 5.70 35.29
N THR A 461 23.40 5.23 34.12
CA THR A 461 22.93 3.97 33.52
C THR A 461 23.26 2.77 34.41
N VAL A 462 24.50 2.67 34.88
CA VAL A 462 24.95 1.57 35.75
C VAL A 462 24.16 1.51 37.05
N ASP A 463 23.92 2.66 37.70
CA ASP A 463 23.16 2.71 38.96
C ASP A 463 21.67 2.41 38.73
N PHE A 464 21.11 2.86 37.61
CA PHE A 464 19.75 2.50 37.25
C PHE A 464 19.61 0.99 37.00
N LEU A 465 20.53 0.36 36.27
CA LEU A 465 20.55 -1.09 36.05
C LEU A 465 20.64 -1.89 37.36
N LYS A 466 21.47 -1.44 38.32
CA LYS A 466 21.50 -2.06 39.67
C LYS A 466 20.14 -1.95 40.35
N SER A 467 19.47 -0.80 40.27
CA SER A 467 18.14 -0.63 40.85
C SER A 467 17.09 -1.53 40.20
N LEU A 468 17.18 -1.77 38.88
CA LEU A 468 16.29 -2.66 38.16
C LEU A 468 16.49 -4.12 38.55
N SER A 469 17.73 -4.55 38.82
CA SER A 469 18.04 -5.92 39.22
C SER A 469 17.42 -6.36 40.56
N LEU A 470 16.88 -5.42 41.34
CA LEU A 470 16.18 -5.68 42.59
C LEU A 470 14.68 -5.94 42.40
N ARG A 471 14.13 -5.75 41.19
CA ARG A 471 12.71 -5.98 40.89
C ARG A 471 12.50 -7.42 40.44
N GLU A 472 11.47 -8.10 40.98
CA GLU A 472 11.21 -9.53 40.71
C GLU A 472 10.87 -9.82 39.24
N ASN A 473 10.27 -8.88 38.53
CA ASN A 473 9.83 -9.02 37.14
C ASN A 473 10.82 -8.46 36.11
N ILE A 474 12.05 -8.11 36.54
CA ILE A 474 13.11 -7.62 35.66
C ILE A 474 14.38 -8.44 35.87
N THR A 475 14.89 -9.01 34.78
CA THR A 475 16.21 -9.63 34.74
C THR A 475 17.17 -8.71 34.01
N VAL A 476 18.28 -8.35 34.67
CA VAL A 476 19.36 -7.58 34.04
C VAL A 476 20.51 -8.51 33.71
N LEU A 477 20.84 -8.64 32.43
CA LEU A 477 21.93 -9.46 31.92
C LEU A 477 23.08 -8.58 31.44
N LYS A 478 24.31 -9.06 31.64
CA LYS A 478 25.51 -8.44 31.07
C LYS A 478 25.88 -9.12 29.76
N TYR A 479 26.24 -8.34 28.76
CA TYR A 479 26.75 -8.81 27.48
C TYR A 479 28.08 -8.15 27.15
N ASP A 480 29.16 -8.80 27.56
CA ASP A 480 30.53 -8.29 27.51
C ASP A 480 31.23 -8.56 26.16
N PHE A 481 30.52 -8.40 25.05
CA PHE A 481 31.06 -8.54 23.69
C PHE A 481 30.87 -7.26 22.86
N PRO A 482 31.53 -7.11 21.71
CA PRO A 482 31.27 -6.01 20.79
C PRO A 482 29.78 -5.90 20.43
N PHE A 483 29.30 -4.66 20.21
CA PHE A 483 27.90 -4.41 19.92
C PHE A 483 27.44 -5.18 18.68
N ASN A 484 26.50 -6.09 18.89
CA ASN A 484 25.79 -6.85 17.88
C ASN A 484 24.34 -6.97 18.35
N TYR A 485 23.45 -6.19 17.74
CA TYR A 485 22.04 -6.14 18.12
C TYR A 485 21.39 -7.52 17.98
N SER A 486 21.70 -8.22 16.90
CA SER A 486 21.20 -9.57 16.63
C SER A 486 21.64 -10.56 17.71
N SER A 487 22.95 -10.61 18.03
CA SER A 487 23.45 -11.51 19.08
C SER A 487 22.89 -11.18 20.46
N ILE A 488 22.75 -9.90 20.80
CA ILE A 488 22.22 -9.47 22.09
C ILE A 488 20.78 -9.98 22.27
N ASN A 489 19.94 -9.81 21.25
CA ASN A 489 18.55 -10.27 21.29
C ASN A 489 18.46 -11.81 21.31
N ASN A 490 19.29 -12.50 20.52
CA ASN A 490 19.38 -13.97 20.55
C ASN A 490 19.83 -14.49 21.94
N PHE A 491 20.75 -13.77 22.60
CA PHE A 491 21.21 -14.07 23.95
C PHE A 491 20.12 -13.85 25.00
N ALA A 492 19.37 -12.75 24.90
CA ALA A 492 18.26 -12.44 25.78
C ALA A 492 17.13 -13.48 25.68
N GLU A 493 16.79 -13.92 24.46
CA GLU A 493 15.74 -14.91 24.24
C GLU A 493 15.98 -16.22 25.01
N ARG A 494 17.24 -16.64 25.17
CA ARG A 494 17.58 -17.86 25.95
C ARG A 494 17.22 -17.75 27.43
N HIS A 495 17.10 -16.53 27.95
CA HIS A 495 16.74 -16.24 29.33
C HIS A 495 15.27 -15.84 29.48
N ALA A 496 14.54 -15.68 28.36
CA ALA A 496 13.11 -15.43 28.38
C ALA A 496 12.35 -16.64 28.95
N SER A 497 11.24 -16.38 29.63
CA SER A 497 10.29 -17.40 30.08
C SER A 497 8.91 -17.25 29.44
N GLY A 498 8.64 -16.13 28.76
CA GLY A 498 7.40 -15.88 28.04
C GLY A 498 7.22 -16.72 26.79
N ASP A 499 5.97 -17.00 26.46
CA ASP A 499 5.55 -17.65 25.21
C ASP A 499 5.59 -16.67 24.03
N VAL A 500 5.50 -15.37 24.34
CA VAL A 500 5.57 -14.26 23.39
C VAL A 500 6.78 -13.40 23.71
N LEU A 501 7.52 -13.02 22.68
CA LEU A 501 8.66 -12.10 22.76
C LEU A 501 8.25 -10.73 22.23
N CYS A 502 8.70 -9.68 22.90
CA CYS A 502 8.62 -8.30 22.44
C CYS A 502 10.03 -7.72 22.39
N PHE A 503 10.59 -7.54 21.20
CA PHE A 503 11.85 -6.82 21.02
C PHE A 503 11.57 -5.32 21.03
N LEU A 504 12.21 -4.57 21.93
CA LEU A 504 11.93 -3.17 22.16
C LEU A 504 13.25 -2.42 22.34
N ASN A 505 13.45 -1.33 21.60
CA ASN A 505 14.60 -0.46 21.82
C ASN A 505 14.46 0.32 23.14
N ASP A 506 15.58 0.69 23.75
CA ASP A 506 15.63 1.42 25.03
C ASP A 506 15.19 2.89 24.93
N ASP A 507 14.96 3.41 23.73
CA ASP A 507 14.48 4.76 23.42
C ASP A 507 13.04 4.80 22.87
N VAL A 508 12.27 3.73 23.14
CA VAL A 508 10.84 3.65 22.82
C VAL A 508 9.99 3.89 24.05
N GLU A 509 8.93 4.69 23.89
CA GLU A 509 7.97 5.06 24.92
C GLU A 509 6.55 4.74 24.43
N ALA A 510 5.81 3.93 25.20
CA ALA A 510 4.42 3.60 24.88
C ALA A 510 3.50 4.81 25.03
N VAL A 511 2.61 5.04 24.05
CA VAL A 511 1.62 6.14 24.09
C VAL A 511 0.28 5.65 24.63
N GLU A 512 -0.19 4.51 24.10
CA GLU A 512 -1.51 3.97 24.39
C GLU A 512 -1.45 2.80 25.37
N PRO A 513 -2.26 2.75 26.44
CA PRO A 513 -2.17 1.69 27.44
C PRO A 513 -2.39 0.26 26.92
N ASP A 514 -3.14 0.10 25.83
CA ASP A 514 -3.48 -1.20 25.25
C ASP A 514 -2.51 -1.68 24.15
N TRP A 515 -1.42 -0.95 23.90
CA TRP A 515 -0.48 -1.23 22.79
C TRP A 515 -0.01 -2.69 22.76
N LEU A 516 0.43 -3.23 23.90
CA LEU A 516 0.99 -4.58 23.97
C LEU A 516 -0.12 -5.62 23.81
N LYS A 517 -1.29 -5.36 24.41
CA LYS A 517 -2.47 -6.21 24.27
C LYS A 517 -2.90 -6.32 22.81
N GLU A 518 -2.94 -5.19 22.09
CA GLU A 518 -3.23 -5.16 20.66
C GLU A 518 -2.24 -6.02 19.88
N MET A 519 -0.94 -5.82 20.07
CA MET A 519 0.09 -6.58 19.35
C MET A 519 0.08 -8.07 19.67
N VAL A 520 -0.10 -8.43 20.95
CA VAL A 520 -0.21 -9.84 21.39
C VAL A 520 -1.44 -10.50 20.77
N SER A 521 -2.58 -9.82 20.69
CA SER A 521 -3.78 -10.39 20.06
C SER A 521 -3.57 -10.81 18.61
N HIS A 522 -2.72 -10.08 17.88
CA HIS A 522 -2.31 -10.46 16.53
C HIS A 522 -1.24 -11.55 16.53
N ALA A 523 -0.25 -11.48 17.42
CA ALA A 523 0.86 -12.43 17.49
C ALA A 523 0.41 -13.85 17.87
N LEU A 524 -0.71 -14.00 18.57
CA LEU A 524 -1.26 -15.32 18.94
C LEU A 524 -1.99 -16.02 17.79
N ARG A 525 -2.23 -15.35 16.66
CA ARG A 525 -2.87 -15.97 15.49
C ARG A 525 -1.90 -16.94 14.82
N PRO A 526 -2.27 -18.21 14.57
CA PRO A 526 -1.36 -19.22 14.06
C PRO A 526 -0.67 -18.82 12.75
N ASP A 527 -1.36 -18.09 11.88
CA ASP A 527 -0.87 -17.66 10.57
C ASP A 527 -0.01 -16.38 10.59
N ILE A 528 0.19 -15.76 11.77
CA ILE A 528 1.01 -14.57 11.96
C ILE A 528 2.31 -14.95 12.66
N GLY A 529 3.44 -14.46 12.15
CA GLY A 529 4.77 -14.74 12.70
C GLY A 529 5.47 -13.51 13.27
N ALA A 530 5.09 -12.29 12.89
CA ALA A 530 5.59 -11.06 13.50
C ALA A 530 4.55 -9.93 13.43
N VAL A 531 4.57 -9.06 14.43
CA VAL A 531 3.67 -7.92 14.57
C VAL A 531 4.46 -6.65 14.84
N GLY A 532 4.23 -5.60 14.04
CA GLY A 532 4.84 -4.28 14.22
C GLY A 532 3.84 -3.22 14.68
N ALA A 533 4.34 -2.26 15.45
CA ALA A 533 3.60 -1.12 15.94
C ALA A 533 3.68 0.10 15.00
N LYS A 534 2.81 1.09 15.19
CA LYS A 534 2.98 2.43 14.64
C LYS A 534 3.98 3.20 15.50
N LEU A 535 5.12 3.56 14.91
CA LEU A 535 6.12 4.37 15.60
C LEU A 535 6.07 5.81 15.12
N LEU A 536 6.10 6.73 16.08
CA LEU A 536 6.13 8.16 15.85
C LEU A 536 7.48 8.73 16.27
N TYR A 537 7.95 9.72 15.54
CA TYR A 537 8.97 10.63 16.02
C TYR A 537 8.44 11.47 17.20
N ALA A 538 9.35 12.14 17.91
CA ALA A 538 9.00 13.02 19.03
C ALA A 538 8.08 14.19 18.62
N ASP A 539 8.09 14.57 17.34
CA ASP A 539 7.24 15.64 16.78
C ASP A 539 5.86 15.14 16.29
N GLY A 540 5.52 13.86 16.54
CA GLY A 540 4.23 13.27 16.18
C GLY A 540 4.11 12.85 14.72
N PHE A 541 5.18 12.91 13.93
CA PHE A 541 5.20 12.37 12.57
C PHE A 541 5.48 10.87 12.57
N VAL A 542 4.91 10.15 11.61
CA VAL A 542 5.13 8.71 11.41
C VAL A 542 6.61 8.44 11.10
N GLN A 543 7.23 7.61 11.91
CA GLN A 543 8.53 7.01 11.63
C GLN A 543 8.36 5.62 10.99
N HIS A 544 7.40 4.83 11.47
CA HIS A 544 7.13 3.48 10.97
C HIS A 544 5.63 3.19 10.88
N ALA A 545 5.19 2.79 9.68
CA ALA A 545 3.85 2.25 9.42
C ALA A 545 3.90 0.98 8.55
N GLY A 546 4.83 0.06 8.86
CA GLY A 546 5.21 -1.06 8.00
C GLY A 546 6.48 -0.79 7.18
N VAL A 547 7.07 -1.84 6.59
CA VAL A 547 8.24 -1.76 5.69
C VAL A 547 7.85 -2.28 4.31
N VAL A 548 8.20 -1.50 3.28
CA VAL A 548 8.02 -1.85 1.87
C VAL A 548 9.38 -2.12 1.25
N MET A 549 9.49 -3.24 0.54
CA MET A 549 10.70 -3.65 -0.15
C MET A 549 10.91 -2.88 -1.45
N GLY A 550 12.16 -2.71 -1.85
CA GLY A 550 12.58 -2.02 -3.06
C GLY A 550 12.59 -0.49 -2.95
N ILE A 551 11.95 0.12 -1.95
CA ILE A 551 12.04 1.58 -1.77
C ILE A 551 13.51 1.98 -1.53
N GLY A 552 13.99 2.96 -2.30
CA GLY A 552 15.40 3.36 -2.27
C GLY A 552 16.37 2.30 -2.80
N GLY A 553 15.86 1.21 -3.39
CA GLY A 553 16.61 0.03 -3.84
C GLY A 553 16.80 -1.05 -2.77
N PHE A 554 16.16 -0.93 -1.59
CA PHE A 554 16.35 -1.84 -0.46
C PHE A 554 15.03 -2.12 0.25
N ALA A 555 14.74 -1.33 1.28
CA ALA A 555 13.53 -1.36 2.07
C ALA A 555 13.40 0.01 2.74
N SER A 556 12.18 0.53 2.88
CA SER A 556 11.93 1.74 3.67
C SER A 556 10.58 1.67 4.36
N HIS A 557 10.39 2.54 5.35
CA HIS A 557 9.16 2.60 6.13
C HIS A 557 8.03 3.24 5.31
N ALA A 558 6.87 2.60 5.28
CA ALA A 558 5.68 3.14 4.63
C ALA A 558 5.22 4.43 5.33
N HIS A 559 4.73 5.40 4.55
CA HIS A 559 4.14 6.68 5.02
C HIS A 559 5.04 7.48 5.96
N ARG A 560 6.36 7.26 5.91
CA ARG A 560 7.33 7.97 6.75
C ARG A 560 7.17 9.48 6.54
N LEU A 561 7.16 10.22 7.66
CA LEU A 561 6.96 11.66 7.76
C LEU A 561 5.56 12.15 7.35
N TYR A 562 4.55 11.28 7.39
CA TYR A 562 3.16 11.72 7.42
C TYR A 562 2.79 12.14 8.86
N PRO A 563 1.91 13.13 9.06
CA PRO A 563 1.34 13.38 10.38
C PRO A 563 0.66 12.12 10.93
N SER A 564 0.71 11.88 12.25
CA SER A 564 0.16 10.65 12.85
C SER A 564 -1.30 10.39 12.45
N ALA A 565 -2.16 11.41 12.46
CA ALA A 565 -3.59 11.27 12.10
C ALA A 565 -3.87 11.23 10.59
N HIS A 566 -2.84 11.37 9.73
CA HIS A 566 -3.06 11.37 8.29
C HIS A 566 -3.41 9.94 7.82
N PRO A 567 -4.54 9.72 7.11
CA PRO A 567 -5.00 8.39 6.71
C PRO A 567 -4.03 7.68 5.76
N GLY A 568 -3.21 8.45 5.06
CA GLY A 568 -2.22 7.93 4.12
C GLY A 568 -2.87 7.52 2.80
N TYR A 569 -2.08 6.88 1.94
CA TYR A 569 -2.58 6.37 0.67
C TYR A 569 -3.71 5.37 0.87
N ALA A 570 -4.89 5.67 0.30
CA ALA A 570 -6.11 4.85 0.41
C ALA A 570 -6.47 4.46 1.86
N GLY A 571 -6.20 5.32 2.84
CA GLY A 571 -6.50 5.05 4.25
C GLY A 571 -5.54 4.08 4.94
N ARG A 572 -4.54 3.53 4.24
CA ARG A 572 -3.70 2.44 4.74
C ARG A 572 -2.91 2.79 6.00
N ALA A 573 -2.58 4.04 6.29
CA ALA A 573 -1.86 4.40 7.52
C ALA A 573 -2.72 4.33 8.80
N ALA A 574 -4.01 3.99 8.66
CA ALA A 574 -4.98 3.82 9.73
C ALA A 574 -5.64 2.43 9.73
N LEU A 575 -5.16 1.48 8.92
CA LEU A 575 -5.75 0.15 8.78
C LEU A 575 -4.75 -0.96 9.13
N VAL A 576 -5.23 -2.00 9.82
CA VAL A 576 -4.46 -3.22 10.05
C VAL A 576 -4.19 -3.86 8.69
N GLN A 577 -2.95 -4.25 8.44
CA GLN A 577 -2.60 -4.88 7.17
C GLN A 577 -1.34 -5.71 7.27
N ASN A 578 -1.12 -6.53 6.24
CA ASN A 578 0.13 -7.23 6.07
C ASN A 578 1.16 -6.38 5.31
N PHE A 579 2.42 -6.51 5.72
CA PHE A 579 3.60 -5.94 5.06
C PHE A 579 4.68 -7.00 4.89
N SER A 580 5.70 -6.68 4.10
CA SER A 580 6.84 -7.58 3.88
C SER A 580 7.73 -7.68 5.12
N ALA A 581 7.83 -6.60 5.89
CA ALA A 581 8.56 -6.54 7.15
C ALA A 581 8.01 -5.43 8.08
N VAL A 582 8.43 -5.48 9.34
CA VAL A 582 8.25 -4.45 10.37
C VAL A 582 9.59 -4.18 11.06
N THR A 583 9.70 -3.05 11.74
CA THR A 583 10.96 -2.64 12.37
C THR A 583 11.25 -3.37 13.68
N GLY A 584 12.52 -3.62 13.96
CA GLY A 584 12.98 -4.19 15.24
C GLY A 584 12.87 -3.25 16.44
N ALA A 585 12.56 -1.96 16.23
CA ALA A 585 12.40 -1.03 17.34
C ALA A 585 11.22 -1.37 18.26
N CYS A 586 10.15 -1.98 17.72
CA CYS A 586 9.09 -2.62 18.48
C CYS A 586 8.48 -3.75 17.63
N LEU A 587 8.83 -5.00 17.96
CA LEU A 587 8.41 -6.20 17.23
C LEU A 587 7.94 -7.27 18.21
N VAL A 588 6.70 -7.75 18.05
CA VAL A 588 6.12 -8.81 18.87
C VAL A 588 5.94 -10.08 18.05
N MET A 589 6.33 -11.23 18.60
CA MET A 589 6.17 -12.53 17.94
C MET A 589 6.12 -13.69 18.94
N ARG A 590 5.57 -14.84 18.53
CA ARG A 590 5.65 -16.06 19.35
C ARG A 590 7.10 -16.54 19.43
N ARG A 591 7.50 -16.95 20.62
CA ARG A 591 8.84 -17.47 20.88
C ARG A 591 9.16 -18.71 20.04
N GLU A 592 8.17 -19.58 19.86
CA GLU A 592 8.30 -20.78 19.01
C GLU A 592 8.66 -20.42 17.56
N VAL A 593 8.02 -19.38 16.99
CA VAL A 593 8.26 -18.94 15.60
C VAL A 593 9.64 -18.31 15.49
N PHE A 594 10.07 -17.52 16.49
CA PHE A 594 11.41 -16.94 16.52
C PHE A 594 12.49 -18.03 16.49
N ARG A 595 12.30 -19.12 17.25
CA ARG A 595 13.20 -20.28 17.24
C ARG A 595 13.13 -21.07 15.94
N GLU A 596 11.94 -21.28 15.41
CA GLU A 596 11.70 -21.99 14.14
C GLU A 596 12.49 -21.37 12.99
N VAL A 597 12.49 -20.03 12.89
CA VAL A 597 13.21 -19.33 11.82
C VAL A 597 14.70 -19.13 12.11
N GLY A 598 15.18 -19.50 13.30
CA GLY A 598 16.59 -19.41 13.69
C GLY A 598 17.03 -18.07 14.31
N GLY A 599 16.10 -17.28 14.84
CA GLY A 599 16.40 -16.00 15.51
C GLY A 599 16.93 -14.91 14.57
N PHE A 600 17.63 -13.90 15.09
CA PHE A 600 18.28 -12.89 14.25
C PHE A 600 19.59 -13.42 13.65
N ASP A 601 19.91 -13.03 12.40
CA ASP A 601 21.19 -13.36 11.77
C ASP A 601 22.31 -12.48 12.37
N GLU A 602 23.01 -13.05 13.34
CA GLU A 602 24.09 -12.37 14.06
C GLU A 602 25.43 -12.34 13.32
N GLU A 603 25.62 -13.22 12.33
CA GLU A 603 26.86 -13.30 11.56
C GLU A 603 26.89 -12.25 10.44
N ASN A 604 25.80 -12.15 9.69
CA ASN A 604 25.73 -11.31 8.49
C ASN A 604 25.08 -9.95 8.75
N LEU A 605 24.18 -9.84 9.73
CA LEU A 605 23.36 -8.66 9.99
C LEU A 605 23.46 -8.18 11.45
N PRO A 606 24.65 -7.85 11.96
CA PRO A 606 24.83 -7.50 13.37
C PRO A 606 24.12 -6.21 13.81
N VAL A 607 23.79 -5.28 12.90
CA VAL A 607 23.27 -3.95 13.26
C VAL A 607 22.15 -3.45 12.36
N ALA A 608 22.25 -3.60 11.04
CA ALA A 608 21.26 -3.09 10.09
C ALA A 608 20.54 -4.23 9.37
N PHE A 609 19.27 -4.02 9.03
CA PHE A 609 18.41 -4.94 8.27
C PHE A 609 18.10 -6.29 8.94
N ASN A 610 18.52 -6.52 10.19
CA ASN A 610 18.26 -7.76 10.91
C ASN A 610 16.77 -8.05 11.09
N ASP A 611 15.98 -7.01 11.31
CA ASP A 611 14.52 -7.02 11.42
C ASP A 611 13.85 -7.36 10.08
N VAL A 612 14.33 -6.76 8.99
CA VAL A 612 13.86 -7.04 7.63
C VAL A 612 14.15 -8.49 7.26
N ASP A 613 15.37 -8.97 7.49
CA ASP A 613 15.75 -10.36 7.22
C ASP A 613 14.93 -11.36 8.04
N LEU A 614 14.75 -11.10 9.34
CA LEU A 614 13.90 -11.92 10.21
C LEU A 614 12.48 -12.01 9.66
N CYS A 615 11.88 -10.88 9.29
CA CYS A 615 10.53 -10.85 8.72
C CYS A 615 10.44 -11.61 7.38
N LEU A 616 11.47 -11.51 6.53
CA LEU A 616 11.50 -12.24 5.27
C LEU A 616 11.63 -13.76 5.49
N ARG A 617 12.42 -14.22 6.47
CA ARG A 617 12.47 -15.64 6.86
C ARG A 617 11.16 -16.14 7.48
N VAL A 618 10.50 -15.32 8.29
CA VAL A 618 9.15 -15.59 8.81
C VAL A 618 8.16 -15.84 7.66
N ARG A 619 8.27 -15.06 6.58
CA ARG A 619 7.46 -15.27 5.37
C ARG A 619 7.85 -16.51 4.58
N GLU A 620 9.14 -16.81 4.44
CA GLU A 620 9.60 -18.06 3.82
C GLU A 620 9.06 -19.31 4.56
N ALA A 621 8.92 -19.22 5.89
CA ALA A 621 8.30 -20.27 6.71
C ALA A 621 6.77 -20.35 6.60
N GLY A 622 6.13 -19.46 5.81
CA GLY A 622 4.69 -19.50 5.53
C GLY A 622 3.83 -18.64 6.44
N TYR A 623 4.42 -17.89 7.37
CA TYR A 623 3.70 -16.94 8.21
C TYR A 623 3.55 -15.58 7.54
N ARG A 624 2.57 -14.79 7.98
CA ARG A 624 2.43 -13.39 7.59
C ARG A 624 2.99 -12.46 8.65
N VAL A 625 3.43 -11.29 8.21
CA VAL A 625 3.78 -10.17 9.09
C VAL A 625 2.63 -9.18 9.09
N VAL A 626 2.19 -8.77 10.28
CA VAL A 626 1.10 -7.80 10.47
C VAL A 626 1.66 -6.50 11.02
N TRP A 627 1.10 -5.40 10.57
CA TRP A 627 1.26 -4.10 11.20
C TRP A 627 -0.10 -3.61 11.69
N THR A 628 -0.16 -3.09 12.92
CA THR A 628 -1.37 -2.50 13.50
C THR A 628 -1.18 -1.01 13.76
N PRO A 629 -2.12 -0.15 13.30
CA PRO A 629 -2.11 1.27 13.63
C PRO A 629 -2.55 1.55 15.08
N TYR A 630 -3.06 0.54 15.79
CA TYR A 630 -3.67 0.68 17.12
C TYR A 630 -2.70 0.39 18.27
N ALA A 631 -1.43 0.10 17.97
CA ALA A 631 -0.33 0.14 18.94
C ALA A 631 0.57 1.30 18.57
N VAL A 632 0.45 2.42 19.28
CA VAL A 632 1.20 3.66 18.99
C VAL A 632 2.27 3.86 20.05
N LEU A 633 3.52 4.04 19.61
CA LEU A 633 4.65 4.33 20.48
C LEU A 633 5.48 5.48 19.89
N HIS A 634 6.10 6.28 20.76
CA HIS A 634 7.16 7.19 20.34
C HIS A 634 8.47 6.42 20.32
N HIS A 635 9.25 6.61 19.27
CA HIS A 635 10.63 6.17 19.19
C HIS A 635 11.48 7.42 19.04
N LEU A 636 12.20 7.77 20.11
CA LEU A 636 12.89 9.06 20.25
C LEU A 636 14.23 9.10 19.48
N GLU A 637 14.26 8.42 18.34
CA GLU A 637 15.40 8.25 17.45
C GLU A 637 16.02 9.61 17.11
N SER A 638 17.10 9.98 17.82
CA SER A 638 18.07 11.05 17.55
C SER A 638 19.13 11.20 18.64
N TYR A 639 19.05 10.48 19.77
CA TYR A 639 20.03 10.63 20.86
C TYR A 639 21.23 9.66 20.78
N SER A 640 21.06 8.43 20.26
CA SER A 640 22.13 7.40 20.29
C SER A 640 22.82 7.15 18.93
N ARG A 641 22.20 7.53 17.81
CA ARG A 641 22.75 7.33 16.46
C ARG A 641 22.59 8.57 15.59
N GLY A 642 23.43 9.57 15.85
CA GLY A 642 23.60 10.69 14.91
C GLY A 642 23.95 10.20 13.51
N ASP A 643 23.12 10.55 12.53
CA ASP A 643 23.29 10.20 11.11
C ASP A 643 24.53 10.91 10.48
N ASP A 644 25.09 11.91 11.18
CA ASP A 644 26.13 12.80 10.64
C ASP A 644 27.59 12.38 10.93
N GLN A 645 27.83 11.20 11.52
CA GLN A 645 29.20 10.69 11.76
C GLN A 645 29.31 9.16 11.61
N MET A 646 28.89 8.60 10.46
CA MET A 646 29.30 7.21 10.15
C MET A 646 30.81 7.15 9.93
N SER A 647 31.55 6.70 10.95
CA SER A 647 32.96 6.33 10.83
C SER A 647 33.17 5.36 9.66
N ALA A 648 34.40 5.32 9.13
CA ALA A 648 34.73 4.43 8.01
C ALA A 648 34.34 2.97 8.29
N GLU A 649 34.54 2.51 9.53
CA GLU A 649 34.16 1.18 9.99
C GLU A 649 32.65 0.94 9.98
N LYS A 650 31.84 1.86 10.54
CA LYS A 650 30.38 1.76 10.55
C LYS A 650 29.83 1.72 9.13
N ARG A 651 30.39 2.53 8.23
CA ARG A 651 30.02 2.57 6.81
C ARG A 651 30.41 1.29 6.09
N ALA A 652 31.60 0.76 6.35
CA ALA A 652 32.06 -0.50 5.79
C ALA A 652 31.17 -1.67 6.23
N ARG A 653 30.79 -1.72 7.52
CA ARG A 653 29.82 -2.69 8.05
C ARG A 653 28.47 -2.58 7.35
N PHE A 654 27.87 -1.39 7.34
CA PHE A 654 26.58 -1.15 6.68
C PHE A 654 26.60 -1.58 5.20
N ASN A 655 27.70 -1.32 4.49
CA ASN A 655 27.87 -1.77 3.11
C ASN A 655 28.04 -3.30 2.96
N ARG A 656 28.54 -4.01 3.98
CA ARG A 656 28.56 -5.49 4.01
C ARG A 656 27.15 -6.04 4.22
N GLU A 657 26.44 -5.57 5.25
CA GLU A 657 25.06 -5.97 5.56
C GLU A 657 24.14 -5.73 4.36
N LYS A 658 24.28 -4.55 3.74
CA LYS A 658 23.56 -4.19 2.50
C LYS A 658 23.85 -5.15 1.34
N ARG A 659 25.12 -5.54 1.14
CA ARG A 659 25.49 -6.51 0.08
C ARG A 659 24.90 -7.88 0.37
N PHE A 660 24.90 -8.31 1.62
CA PHE A 660 24.24 -9.55 2.03
C PHE A 660 22.75 -9.53 1.68
N MET A 661 22.02 -8.48 2.08
CA MET A 661 20.59 -8.33 1.76
C MET A 661 20.31 -8.38 0.26
N LEU A 662 21.12 -7.69 -0.56
CA LEU A 662 20.99 -7.76 -2.02
C LEU A 662 21.26 -9.17 -2.56
N SER A 663 22.28 -9.86 -2.03
CA SER A 663 22.65 -11.19 -2.50
C SER A 663 21.63 -12.27 -2.14
N ARG A 664 21.11 -12.25 -0.90
CA ARG A 664 20.18 -13.24 -0.37
C ARG A 664 18.76 -12.98 -0.89
N TRP A 665 18.29 -11.75 -0.72
CA TRP A 665 16.87 -11.40 -0.91
C TRP A 665 16.58 -10.68 -2.21
N LYS A 666 17.62 -10.25 -2.96
CA LYS A 666 17.47 -9.49 -4.22
C LYS A 666 16.50 -8.32 -4.04
N THR A 667 16.67 -7.56 -2.95
CA THR A 667 15.72 -6.52 -2.53
C THR A 667 15.49 -5.40 -3.56
N ASP A 668 16.39 -5.25 -4.52
CA ASP A 668 16.29 -4.33 -5.66
C ASP A 668 15.39 -4.85 -6.80
N GLN A 669 15.14 -6.16 -6.83
CA GLN A 669 14.33 -6.87 -7.84
C GLN A 669 13.08 -7.51 -7.24
N LEU A 670 12.96 -7.51 -5.91
CA LEU A 670 11.85 -8.12 -5.21
C LEU A 670 10.54 -7.37 -5.53
N ASP A 671 9.56 -8.12 -6.00
CA ASP A 671 8.21 -7.63 -6.15
C ASP A 671 7.46 -7.79 -4.82
N ASP A 672 7.30 -6.68 -4.09
CA ASP A 672 6.62 -6.68 -2.80
C ASP A 672 5.11 -6.91 -3.00
N PRO A 673 4.54 -8.04 -2.54
CA PRO A 673 3.11 -8.32 -2.76
C PRO A 673 2.20 -7.30 -2.08
N TYR A 674 2.69 -6.58 -1.06
CA TYR A 674 1.92 -5.59 -0.31
C TYR A 674 2.04 -4.16 -0.88
N TYR A 675 2.74 -3.99 -2.00
CA TYR A 675 2.99 -2.70 -2.63
C TYR A 675 2.76 -2.75 -4.15
N ASN A 676 1.82 -1.95 -4.65
CA ASN A 676 1.44 -1.99 -6.06
C ASN A 676 2.57 -1.51 -6.99
N GLN A 677 2.73 -2.19 -8.12
CA GLN A 677 3.77 -1.93 -9.11
C GLN A 677 3.63 -0.59 -9.85
N ASN A 678 2.46 0.05 -9.78
CA ASN A 678 2.20 1.41 -10.27
C ASN A 678 2.70 2.51 -9.33
N LEU A 679 3.05 2.18 -8.09
CA LEU A 679 3.50 3.15 -7.07
C LEU A 679 5.02 3.27 -7.05
N THR A 680 5.55 4.45 -6.73
CA THR A 680 7.00 4.73 -6.78
C THR A 680 7.79 3.93 -5.75
N LEU A 681 9.00 3.51 -6.11
CA LEU A 681 10.02 3.01 -5.16
C LEU A 681 11.07 4.07 -4.82
N ASP A 682 10.90 5.29 -5.31
CA ASP A 682 11.87 6.36 -5.07
C ASP A 682 11.56 7.15 -3.79
N ARG A 683 10.35 6.97 -3.21
CA ARG A 683 9.81 7.69 -2.06
C ARG A 683 8.94 6.80 -1.18
N GLU A 684 8.73 7.24 0.07
CA GLU A 684 7.88 6.58 1.07
C GLU A 684 6.40 7.02 1.03
N ASP A 685 6.00 7.77 -0.01
CA ASP A 685 4.74 8.52 -0.04
C ASP A 685 3.63 7.89 -0.91
N PHE A 686 3.85 6.70 -1.48
CA PHE A 686 2.87 5.98 -2.31
C PHE A 686 2.38 6.80 -3.53
N THR A 687 3.20 7.72 -4.03
CA THR A 687 2.88 8.45 -5.27
C THR A 687 3.03 7.54 -6.50
N ILE A 688 2.37 7.92 -7.60
CA ILE A 688 2.44 7.15 -8.85
C ILE A 688 3.89 7.15 -9.38
N ALA A 689 4.36 5.98 -9.81
CA ALA A 689 5.67 5.83 -10.42
C ALA A 689 5.71 6.53 -11.79
N ASP A 690 6.84 7.21 -12.08
CA ASP A 690 7.09 7.78 -13.42
C ASP A 690 7.06 6.70 -14.51
N PHE A 691 7.42 5.47 -14.14
CA PHE A 691 7.39 4.26 -14.98
C PHE A 691 6.93 3.08 -14.11
N PRO A 692 5.69 2.60 -14.28
CA PRO A 692 5.20 1.42 -13.58
C PRO A 692 6.12 0.23 -13.79
N ARG A 693 6.33 -0.60 -12.75
CA ARG A 693 7.20 -1.79 -12.81
C ARG A 693 6.55 -2.99 -13.48
N MET A 694 5.66 -2.73 -14.43
CA MET A 694 4.89 -3.76 -15.10
C MET A 694 5.11 -3.71 -16.59
N TYR A 695 5.19 -4.89 -17.18
CA TYR A 695 5.24 -5.04 -18.61
C TYR A 695 3.83 -5.25 -19.17
N ALA A 696 3.59 -4.73 -20.36
CA ALA A 696 2.41 -5.09 -21.13
C ALA A 696 2.58 -6.56 -21.58
N PRO A 697 1.71 -7.50 -21.17
CA PRO A 697 1.90 -8.92 -21.50
C PRO A 697 1.81 -9.20 -23.01
N TRP A 698 1.28 -8.26 -23.79
CA TRP A 698 1.22 -8.33 -25.25
C TRP A 698 2.42 -7.67 -25.96
N SER A 699 3.40 -7.11 -25.24
CA SER A 699 4.60 -6.54 -25.88
C SER A 699 5.64 -7.63 -26.15
N ALA A 700 6.19 -7.64 -27.37
CA ALA A 700 7.14 -8.65 -27.86
C ALA A 700 8.46 -8.74 -27.05
N SER A 701 8.70 -7.81 -26.12
CA SER A 701 9.83 -7.82 -25.19
C SER A 701 9.64 -8.67 -23.93
N ALA A 702 8.47 -9.31 -23.77
CA ALA A 702 8.14 -10.14 -22.60
C ALA A 702 8.42 -11.65 -22.80
N ALA A 703 9.01 -12.04 -23.93
CA ALA A 703 9.39 -13.43 -24.25
C ALA A 703 10.88 -13.68 -23.99
#